data_AF-A0A9J7IK93-F1
#
_entry.id   AF-A0A9J7IK93-F1
#
_cell.length_a   1.000
_cell.length_b   1.000
_cell.length_c   1.000
_cell.angle_alpha   90.00
_cell.angle_beta   90.00
_cell.angle_gamma   90.00
#
_symmetry.space_group_name_H-M   'P 1'
#
loop_
_entity.id
_entity.type
_entity.pdbx_description
1 polymer ?
#
loop_
_entity_poly.entity_id
_entity_poly.type
_entity_poly.pdbx_seq_one_letter_code
_entity_poly.pdbx_strand_id
1 'polypeptide(L)'
;MSQAVEAEHSSLTWNILGDSFPKQYETSEEVVMKPKEESMSKIKLKLQDIQDAHNRIKNDVVFTPVVEAKYIGKNFCNIFLKCENLQNTGSFKARGACNILSSMSPSDKSKGCTVSGGRNYLSAMTFYGFRQSVPVNVIVPRDCPLVDKHLYKENFAIVKVHGNDLNDASLHALTYCDEIGSNYIHGSDRLDLIAGYGTMGLELLTQMDKMDAILCPVGSGGLVASLVLAVKSLKPNCLIYGVECSAAPTMTKALQEKKPVMIQQNPTIADSLCSVIASNNAFNIIRGYLDRMITVDEVWVSRAMINILEREKMVVEGAAACPVAAVMAGKVPELRGKNVVCILSGGNINSSRMSRVIDRGMAAEGRLVKFSVALPDVPGAMAKLLAKVTDNGADVKSFVPERAWMRRDIFTVSNDFRGSDDQPHVLSFNEVKKAADRIEGGIIHTPLCEAKISKYMDYNIYLKCENLQYTGSCAERGIRNALLAYGGDIGDRGVIVPSLGNMALGTAYHGGTLGIPVTVVMPERTPPAHAQRCSELGADVVLCGDNLDDAISYAKKIHQEGHQTILDADDPHVIAGLGTVGVEIVTQLPEADAVIVPVAGGALLASVLVACKKLKCSCLVYGAECSKVPKMMKALQAGRPVPVTVVPNLADGLNTSSVGANAFATIKNRLDRMLVVDELYIARAMISMLERERLVADGAGVCAVAAVMQGLVPELRGKRAVCVVSGGNIDCGRLARTIQRGLGSSGRLMRFAVPVPDHRGGLEQLAKTINDESAVLKSLVTEQMWVHSDVGTTWANVVVETANEEHACSFKDRLRDLYPTARFAAVDMDDKHKISVR
;
A
#
# COMPACT_ATOMS: atom_id res chain seq x y z
N MET A 1 71.25 -17.72 -18.21
CA MET A 1 71.82 -18.71 -17.27
C MET A 1 71.13 -18.53 -15.92
N SER A 2 70.76 -19.65 -15.31
CA SER A 2 70.28 -19.87 -13.92
C SER A 2 69.01 -19.19 -13.41
N GLN A 3 68.08 -20.07 -13.01
CA GLN A 3 66.90 -19.93 -12.15
C GLN A 3 67.25 -19.51 -10.71
N ALA A 4 66.30 -18.88 -10.00
CA ALA A 4 65.75 -19.30 -8.69
C ALA A 4 64.69 -18.28 -8.20
N VAL A 5 63.43 -18.70 -8.01
CA VAL A 5 62.69 -18.93 -6.73
C VAL A 5 62.37 -17.64 -5.95
N GLU A 6 61.07 -17.27 -5.85
CA GLU A 6 60.28 -17.22 -4.61
C GLU A 6 58.88 -16.62 -4.84
N ALA A 7 57.91 -17.14 -4.09
CA ALA A 7 56.48 -16.90 -4.22
C ALA A 7 56.05 -15.60 -3.54
N GLU A 8 55.21 -14.80 -4.22
CA GLU A 8 54.48 -13.70 -3.59
C GLU A 8 52.99 -14.03 -3.48
N HIS A 9 52.52 -13.94 -2.25
CA HIS A 9 51.11 -13.84 -1.86
C HIS A 9 50.43 -12.69 -2.62
N SER A 10 49.62 -13.00 -3.63
CA SER A 10 48.67 -12.03 -4.18
C SER A 10 47.35 -12.10 -3.40
N SER A 11 47.10 -11.05 -2.63
CA SER A 11 45.81 -10.73 -2.04
C SER A 11 44.75 -10.68 -3.13
N LEU A 12 43.79 -11.61 -3.10
CA LEU A 12 42.57 -11.57 -3.92
C LEU A 12 41.74 -10.33 -3.55
N THR A 13 41.95 -9.24 -4.29
CA THR A 13 41.09 -8.07 -4.27
C THR A 13 39.77 -8.42 -4.95
N TRP A 14 38.69 -8.46 -4.16
CA TRP A 14 37.32 -8.59 -4.63
C TRP A 14 36.93 -7.35 -5.43
N ASN A 15 36.82 -7.47 -6.75
CA ASN A 15 36.22 -6.43 -7.58
C ASN A 15 34.69 -6.51 -7.48
N ILE A 16 34.14 -5.75 -6.54
CA ILE A 16 32.71 -5.41 -6.52
C ILE A 16 32.48 -4.45 -7.70
N LEU A 17 31.97 -4.96 -8.82
CA LEU A 17 31.45 -4.14 -9.92
C LEU A 17 30.15 -3.45 -9.45
N GLY A 18 30.32 -2.36 -8.70
CA GLY A 18 29.25 -1.51 -8.21
C GLY A 18 29.01 -0.32 -9.15
N ASP A 19 28.35 -0.54 -10.28
CA ASP A 19 27.71 0.54 -11.04
C ASP A 19 26.43 0.98 -10.31
N SER A 20 26.55 1.61 -9.13
CA SER A 20 25.44 2.25 -8.40
C SER A 20 25.90 3.10 -7.20
N PHE A 21 27.11 3.68 -7.20
CA PHE A 21 27.50 4.63 -6.15
C PHE A 21 27.59 6.04 -6.71
N PRO A 22 26.63 6.94 -6.41
CA PRO A 22 26.83 8.34 -6.69
C PRO A 22 27.98 8.87 -5.81
N LYS A 23 28.96 9.51 -6.47
CA LYS A 23 30.02 10.31 -5.84
C LYS A 23 29.40 11.35 -4.90
N GLN A 24 30.16 11.73 -3.87
CA GLN A 24 29.83 12.80 -2.91
C GLN A 24 29.05 13.94 -3.57
N TYR A 25 27.82 14.16 -3.09
CA TYR A 25 26.90 15.16 -3.61
C TYR A 25 27.36 16.55 -3.18
N GLU A 26 27.55 17.45 -4.16
CA GLU A 26 27.57 18.88 -3.93
C GLU A 26 26.20 19.29 -3.37
N THR A 27 26.21 19.95 -2.21
CA THR A 27 25.03 20.54 -1.60
C THR A 27 24.45 21.61 -2.53
N SER A 28 23.27 21.35 -3.10
CA SER A 28 22.50 22.37 -3.82
C SER A 28 22.15 23.53 -2.88
N GLU A 29 22.39 24.77 -3.32
CA GLU A 29 22.18 26.00 -2.54
C GLU A 29 20.73 26.11 -2.04
N GLU A 30 20.56 26.11 -0.71
CA GLU A 30 19.25 26.17 -0.05
C GLU A 30 18.73 27.62 0.01
N VAL A 31 17.43 27.82 -0.30
CA VAL A 31 16.81 29.15 -0.34
C VAL A 31 16.06 29.42 0.97
N VAL A 32 16.65 30.24 1.85
CA VAL A 32 16.01 30.72 3.10
C VAL A 32 15.46 32.13 2.87
N MET A 33 14.15 32.32 3.09
CA MET A 33 13.48 33.61 2.92
C MET A 33 13.54 34.41 4.24
N LYS A 34 13.86 35.71 4.16
CA LYS A 34 13.64 36.65 5.29
C LYS A 34 12.21 37.20 5.19
N PRO A 35 11.42 37.22 6.27
CA PRO A 35 10.06 37.75 6.24
C PRO A 35 10.12 39.24 5.86
N LYS A 36 9.36 39.64 4.84
CA LYS A 36 9.12 41.04 4.51
C LYS A 36 7.78 41.45 5.10
N GLU A 37 7.68 42.69 5.61
CA GLU A 37 6.43 43.36 5.97
C GLU A 37 5.61 43.72 4.70
N GLU A 38 5.27 42.73 3.88
CA GLU A 38 4.27 42.89 2.83
C GLU A 38 2.89 42.54 3.42
N SER A 39 1.88 43.37 3.16
CA SER A 39 0.52 43.16 3.66
C SER A 39 -0.24 42.16 2.80
N MET A 40 -0.91 41.19 3.44
CA MET A 40 -1.78 40.17 2.80
C MET A 40 -2.92 40.80 1.99
N SER A 41 -3.23 42.09 2.20
CA SER A 41 -4.27 42.83 1.49
C SER A 41 -4.03 42.98 -0.03
N LYS A 42 -2.80 42.75 -0.52
CA LYS A 42 -2.46 42.82 -1.96
C LYS A 42 -2.76 41.52 -2.73
N ILE A 43 -3.06 40.43 -2.04
CA ILE A 43 -3.36 39.14 -2.67
C ILE A 43 -4.80 39.15 -3.20
N LYS A 44 -5.00 38.71 -4.46
CA LYS A 44 -6.33 38.68 -5.09
C LYS A 44 -7.31 37.73 -4.40
N LEU A 45 -6.81 36.56 -3.95
CA LEU A 45 -7.57 35.56 -3.21
C LEU A 45 -7.54 35.88 -1.71
N LYS A 46 -8.70 35.86 -1.05
CA LYS A 46 -8.86 36.17 0.37
C LYS A 46 -9.20 34.91 1.16
N LEU A 47 -9.02 34.98 2.49
CA LEU A 47 -9.45 33.92 3.40
C LEU A 47 -10.96 33.61 3.27
N GLN A 48 -11.79 34.64 3.04
CA GLN A 48 -13.23 34.48 2.83
C GLN A 48 -13.54 33.53 1.66
N ASP A 49 -12.81 33.63 0.55
CA ASP A 49 -13.02 32.77 -0.61
C ASP A 49 -12.76 31.29 -0.27
N ILE A 50 -11.81 31.02 0.63
CA ILE A 50 -11.50 29.68 1.14
C ILE A 50 -12.61 29.20 2.08
N GLN A 51 -13.14 30.07 2.92
CA GLN A 51 -14.26 29.74 3.82
C GLN A 51 -15.54 29.44 3.02
N ASP A 52 -15.81 30.23 1.98
CA ASP A 52 -16.93 30.00 1.07
C ASP A 52 -16.75 28.68 0.30
N ALA A 53 -15.54 28.40 -0.17
CA ALA A 53 -15.20 27.10 -0.78
C ALA A 53 -15.41 25.94 0.20
N HIS A 54 -14.98 26.08 1.45
CA HIS A 54 -15.15 25.05 2.47
C HIS A 54 -16.64 24.76 2.73
N ASN A 55 -17.45 25.80 2.90
CA ASN A 55 -18.89 25.65 3.06
C ASN A 55 -19.57 24.99 1.86
N ARG A 56 -19.09 25.29 0.65
CA ARG A 56 -19.60 24.73 -0.61
C ARG A 56 -19.31 23.24 -0.75
N ILE A 57 -18.11 22.78 -0.36
CA ILE A 57 -17.63 21.41 -0.67
C ILE A 57 -17.69 20.41 0.50
N LYS A 58 -17.87 20.87 1.75
CA LYS A 58 -17.73 20.04 2.96
C LYS A 58 -18.54 18.74 3.00
N ASN A 59 -19.65 18.67 2.27
CA ASN A 59 -20.51 17.47 2.20
C ASN A 59 -20.16 16.53 1.03
N ASP A 60 -19.33 16.97 0.09
CA ASP A 60 -18.98 16.25 -1.14
C ASP A 60 -17.52 15.78 -1.21
N VAL A 61 -16.65 16.41 -0.41
CA VAL A 61 -15.27 15.96 -0.22
C VAL A 61 -15.12 15.26 1.12
N VAL A 62 -14.22 14.29 1.20
CA VAL A 62 -13.90 13.61 2.45
C VAL A 62 -13.17 14.61 3.37
N PHE A 63 -13.63 14.72 4.62
CA PHE A 63 -12.86 15.34 5.71
C PHE A 63 -11.72 14.39 6.09
N THR A 64 -10.56 14.60 5.48
CA THR A 64 -9.44 13.65 5.59
C THR A 64 -8.81 13.69 6.97
N PRO A 65 -8.35 12.57 7.52
CA PRO A 65 -7.78 12.54 8.86
C PRO A 65 -6.39 13.19 8.91
N VAL A 66 -6.05 13.71 10.09
CA VAL A 66 -4.67 13.94 10.51
C VAL A 66 -4.27 12.79 11.40
N VAL A 67 -3.26 12.01 10.99
CA VAL A 67 -2.82 10.81 11.71
C VAL A 67 -1.39 11.03 12.17
N GLU A 68 -1.11 10.79 13.45
CA GLU A 68 0.28 10.79 13.94
C GLU A 68 1.06 9.66 13.26
N ALA A 69 2.22 9.98 12.68
CA ALA A 69 3.12 8.97 12.14
C ALA A 69 3.80 8.25 13.30
N LYS A 70 3.56 6.94 13.40
CA LYS A 70 3.87 6.14 14.59
C LYS A 70 5.36 5.83 14.72
N TYR A 71 6.03 5.74 13.57
CA TYR A 71 7.42 5.30 13.45
C TYR A 71 8.30 6.38 12.83
N ILE A 72 7.77 7.10 11.85
CA ILE A 72 8.53 8.11 11.11
C ILE A 72 8.71 9.34 12.01
N GLY A 73 9.96 9.77 12.19
CA GLY A 73 10.28 10.99 12.95
C GLY A 73 10.39 10.82 14.46
N LYS A 74 10.02 9.66 15.03
CA LYS A 74 9.95 9.40 16.50
C LYS A 74 11.18 9.87 17.32
N ASN A 75 12.38 9.86 16.72
CA ASN A 75 13.63 10.27 17.38
C ASN A 75 14.10 11.70 17.01
N PHE A 76 13.28 12.45 16.29
CA PHE A 76 13.61 13.77 15.75
C PHE A 76 12.50 14.80 15.99
N CYS A 77 11.29 14.57 15.48
CA CYS A 77 10.13 15.46 15.66
C CYS A 77 8.82 14.66 15.66
N ASN A 78 7.75 15.23 16.19
CA ASN A 78 6.43 14.58 16.17
C ASN A 78 5.82 14.83 14.78
N ILE A 79 5.73 13.79 13.96
CA ILE A 79 5.20 13.90 12.60
C ILE A 79 3.72 13.56 12.60
N PHE A 80 2.93 14.40 11.93
CA PHE A 80 1.51 14.19 11.68
C PHE A 80 1.27 14.19 10.17
N LEU A 81 0.43 13.29 9.68
CA LEU A 81 0.18 13.05 8.26
C LEU A 81 -1.23 13.55 7.94
N LYS A 82 -1.36 14.55 7.06
CA LYS A 82 -2.66 14.95 6.50
C LYS A 82 -2.94 14.09 5.27
N CYS A 83 -3.85 13.13 5.42
CA CYS A 83 -4.01 12.00 4.48
C CYS A 83 -4.91 12.33 3.28
N GLU A 84 -4.49 13.27 2.42
CA GLU A 84 -5.21 13.63 1.19
C GLU A 84 -5.19 12.53 0.12
N ASN A 85 -4.27 11.56 0.24
CA ASN A 85 -4.30 10.31 -0.51
C ASN A 85 -5.60 9.50 -0.29
N LEU A 86 -6.30 9.69 0.84
CA LEU A 86 -7.56 9.00 1.16
C LEU A 86 -8.80 9.66 0.54
N GLN A 87 -8.67 10.83 -0.07
CA GLN A 87 -9.77 11.53 -0.73
C GLN A 87 -10.44 10.66 -1.82
N ASN A 88 -11.68 11.01 -2.22
CA ASN A 88 -12.48 10.22 -3.17
C ASN A 88 -11.76 9.87 -4.48
N THR A 89 -10.93 10.79 -4.97
CA THR A 89 -10.20 10.66 -6.23
C THR A 89 -8.71 10.35 -6.01
N GLY A 90 -8.34 10.00 -4.77
CA GLY A 90 -7.00 9.64 -4.36
C GLY A 90 -6.02 10.82 -4.22
N SER A 91 -6.48 12.07 -4.27
CA SER A 91 -5.63 13.25 -4.02
C SER A 91 -6.43 14.49 -3.62
N PHE A 92 -5.72 15.51 -3.15
CA PHE A 92 -6.28 16.83 -2.80
C PHE A 92 -7.00 17.54 -3.96
N LYS A 93 -6.75 17.15 -5.21
CA LYS A 93 -7.32 17.83 -6.38
C LYS A 93 -8.85 17.75 -6.44
N ALA A 94 -9.44 16.77 -5.75
CA ALA A 94 -10.87 16.70 -5.48
C ALA A 94 -11.45 18.02 -4.96
N ARG A 95 -10.74 18.71 -4.06
CA ARG A 95 -11.24 19.92 -3.41
C ARG A 95 -11.43 21.06 -4.40
N GLY A 96 -10.43 21.29 -5.24
CA GLY A 96 -10.49 22.32 -6.29
C GLY A 96 -11.53 21.98 -7.35
N ALA A 97 -11.57 20.72 -7.83
CA ALA A 97 -12.53 20.27 -8.83
C ALA A 97 -13.98 20.39 -8.34
N CYS A 98 -14.26 19.89 -7.14
CA CYS A 98 -15.56 20.00 -6.51
C CYS A 98 -15.96 21.47 -6.31
N ASN A 99 -15.03 22.33 -5.88
CA ASN A 99 -15.31 23.75 -5.68
C ASN A 99 -15.72 24.44 -6.98
N ILE A 100 -14.95 24.24 -8.05
CA ILE A 100 -15.21 24.83 -9.37
C ILE A 100 -16.57 24.38 -9.88
N LEU A 101 -16.80 23.06 -9.97
CA LEU A 101 -18.03 22.50 -10.54
C LEU A 101 -19.26 22.91 -9.72
N SER A 102 -19.14 22.97 -8.40
CA SER A 102 -20.25 23.40 -7.52
C SER A 102 -20.57 24.89 -7.66
N SER A 103 -19.59 25.71 -8.03
CA SER A 103 -19.75 27.16 -8.20
C SER A 103 -20.28 27.57 -9.58
N MET A 104 -20.35 26.65 -10.53
CA MET A 104 -20.86 26.93 -11.88
C MET A 104 -22.34 27.32 -11.89
N SER A 105 -22.68 28.27 -12.76
CA SER A 105 -24.07 28.59 -13.04
C SER A 105 -24.79 27.41 -13.72
N PRO A 106 -26.14 27.30 -13.62
CA PRO A 106 -26.88 26.27 -14.35
C PRO A 106 -26.62 26.26 -15.86
N SER A 107 -26.43 27.44 -16.45
CA SER A 107 -26.05 27.58 -17.86
C SER A 107 -24.68 26.97 -18.14
N ASP A 108 -23.68 27.26 -17.29
CA ASP A 108 -22.33 26.72 -17.46
C ASP A 108 -22.27 25.20 -17.25
N LYS A 109 -23.05 24.68 -16.29
CA LYS A 109 -23.18 23.23 -16.10
C LYS A 109 -23.78 22.54 -17.33
N SER A 110 -24.79 23.16 -17.96
CA SER A 110 -25.42 22.59 -19.17
C SER A 110 -24.49 22.56 -20.39
N LYS A 111 -23.59 23.55 -20.53
CA LYS A 111 -22.54 23.57 -21.56
C LYS A 111 -21.43 22.55 -21.30
N GLY A 112 -21.29 22.09 -20.06
CA GLY A 112 -20.20 21.22 -19.63
C GLY A 112 -18.84 21.91 -19.63
N CYS A 113 -17.79 21.13 -19.45
CA CYS A 113 -16.42 21.64 -19.43
C CYS A 113 -15.44 20.80 -20.25
N THR A 114 -14.42 21.45 -20.76
CA THR A 114 -13.25 20.82 -21.39
C THR A 114 -12.03 21.00 -20.50
N VAL A 115 -11.31 19.90 -20.27
CA VAL A 115 -10.13 19.85 -19.41
C VAL A 115 -8.98 19.11 -20.08
N SER A 116 -7.77 19.60 -19.80
CA SER A 116 -6.50 18.92 -20.07
C SER A 116 -5.60 19.14 -18.85
N GLY A 117 -4.76 18.16 -18.51
CA GLY A 117 -3.85 18.27 -17.38
C GLY A 117 -3.30 16.94 -16.89
N GLY A 118 -2.64 16.99 -15.73
CA GLY A 118 -2.10 15.78 -15.10
C GLY A 118 -3.20 14.85 -14.57
N ARG A 119 -2.86 13.56 -14.42
CA ARG A 119 -3.76 12.47 -14.00
C ARG A 119 -4.66 12.83 -12.81
N ASN A 120 -4.07 13.35 -11.73
CA ASN A 120 -4.81 13.65 -10.51
C ASN A 120 -5.88 14.74 -10.70
N TYR A 121 -5.63 15.68 -11.63
CA TYR A 121 -6.57 16.75 -11.96
C TYR A 121 -7.73 16.19 -12.78
N LEU A 122 -7.40 15.44 -13.85
CA LEU A 122 -8.40 14.84 -14.72
C LEU A 122 -9.31 13.88 -13.96
N SER A 123 -8.74 13.00 -13.12
CA SER A 123 -9.51 12.09 -12.27
C SER A 123 -10.47 12.83 -11.34
N ALA A 124 -10.04 13.98 -10.79
CA ALA A 124 -10.90 14.81 -9.96
C ALA A 124 -12.04 15.46 -10.75
N MET A 125 -11.74 16.03 -11.91
CA MET A 125 -12.72 16.69 -12.76
C MET A 125 -13.77 15.70 -13.30
N THR A 126 -13.36 14.52 -13.75
CA THR A 126 -14.30 13.52 -14.28
C THR A 126 -15.18 12.94 -13.18
N PHE A 127 -14.62 12.62 -12.01
CA PHE A 127 -15.39 12.06 -10.89
C PHE A 127 -16.44 13.05 -10.35
N TYR A 128 -16.06 14.30 -10.10
CA TYR A 128 -17.01 15.31 -9.63
C TYR A 128 -17.94 15.80 -10.73
N GLY A 129 -17.50 15.81 -11.99
CA GLY A 129 -18.36 16.09 -13.14
C GLY A 129 -19.50 15.09 -13.22
N PHE A 130 -19.19 13.80 -13.15
CA PHE A 130 -20.19 12.74 -13.07
C PHE A 130 -21.16 12.93 -11.88
N ARG A 131 -20.62 13.08 -10.66
CA ARG A 131 -21.42 13.23 -9.43
C ARG A 131 -22.35 14.45 -9.45
N GLN A 132 -21.96 15.52 -10.14
CA GLN A 132 -22.72 16.77 -10.23
C GLN A 132 -23.47 16.92 -11.56
N SER A 133 -23.51 15.87 -12.39
CA SER A 133 -24.16 15.89 -13.70
C SER A 133 -23.66 16.99 -14.64
N VAL A 134 -22.36 17.29 -14.59
CA VAL A 134 -21.67 18.21 -15.50
C VAL A 134 -20.92 17.39 -16.55
N PRO A 135 -21.23 17.53 -17.86
CA PRO A 135 -20.49 16.85 -18.92
C PRO A 135 -19.02 17.27 -18.93
N VAL A 136 -18.10 16.30 -18.98
CA VAL A 136 -16.65 16.55 -18.99
C VAL A 136 -16.01 15.99 -20.25
N ASN A 137 -15.35 16.87 -21.00
CA ASN A 137 -14.51 16.51 -22.14
C ASN A 137 -13.05 16.52 -21.70
N VAL A 138 -12.36 15.40 -21.89
CA VAL A 138 -10.97 15.20 -21.48
C VAL A 138 -10.09 15.10 -22.71
N ILE A 139 -9.15 16.03 -22.86
CA ILE A 139 -8.13 15.98 -23.91
C ILE A 139 -6.84 15.45 -23.30
N VAL A 140 -6.31 14.37 -23.87
CA VAL A 140 -5.09 13.70 -23.40
C VAL A 140 -4.15 13.39 -24.56
N PRO A 141 -2.82 13.36 -24.32
CA PRO A 141 -1.86 12.95 -25.34
C PRO A 141 -1.95 11.45 -25.67
N ARG A 142 -1.30 11.06 -26.77
CA ARG A 142 -1.26 9.66 -27.25
C ARG A 142 -0.70 8.70 -26.21
N ASP A 143 0.35 9.10 -25.52
CA ASP A 143 1.08 8.34 -24.51
C ASP A 143 0.38 8.22 -23.15
N CYS A 144 -0.78 8.88 -22.96
CA CYS A 144 -1.55 8.78 -21.74
C CYS A 144 -1.90 7.29 -21.44
N PRO A 145 -1.64 6.79 -20.22
CA PRO A 145 -1.88 5.40 -19.87
C PRO A 145 -3.32 4.95 -20.16
N LEU A 146 -3.48 3.73 -20.71
CA LEU A 146 -4.81 3.19 -21.04
C LEU A 146 -5.72 3.10 -19.81
N VAL A 147 -5.18 2.69 -18.66
CA VAL A 147 -5.93 2.59 -17.40
C VAL A 147 -6.56 3.93 -17.01
N ASP A 148 -5.83 5.03 -17.21
CA ASP A 148 -6.35 6.37 -16.92
C ASP A 148 -7.46 6.77 -17.92
N LYS A 149 -7.28 6.46 -19.22
CA LYS A 149 -8.30 6.70 -20.26
C LYS A 149 -9.60 5.93 -19.96
N HIS A 150 -9.50 4.68 -19.51
CA HIS A 150 -10.67 3.88 -19.11
C HIS A 150 -11.37 4.48 -17.89
N LEU A 151 -10.61 4.86 -16.85
CA LEU A 151 -11.15 5.51 -15.65
C LEU A 151 -11.95 6.78 -15.98
N TYR A 152 -11.48 7.61 -16.93
CA TYR A 152 -12.23 8.79 -17.34
C TYR A 152 -13.54 8.43 -18.04
N LYS A 153 -13.53 7.43 -18.92
CA LYS A 153 -14.73 6.93 -19.61
C LYS A 153 -15.74 6.28 -18.67
N GLU A 154 -15.29 5.56 -17.63
CA GLU A 154 -16.15 5.02 -16.56
C GLU A 154 -16.92 6.12 -15.83
N ASN A 155 -16.33 7.33 -15.74
CA ASN A 155 -17.00 8.52 -15.22
C ASN A 155 -17.80 9.27 -16.30
N PHE A 156 -18.15 8.61 -17.41
CA PHE A 156 -18.90 9.18 -18.54
C PHE A 156 -18.25 10.40 -19.22
N ALA A 157 -16.94 10.57 -19.03
CA ALA A 157 -16.21 11.65 -19.71
C ALA A 157 -15.93 11.29 -21.17
N ILE A 158 -16.02 12.28 -22.05
CA ILE A 158 -15.65 12.15 -23.46
C ILE A 158 -14.13 12.31 -23.56
N VAL A 159 -13.41 11.23 -23.82
CA VAL A 159 -11.95 11.24 -23.93
C VAL A 159 -11.51 11.38 -25.38
N LYS A 160 -10.86 12.50 -25.72
CA LYS A 160 -10.25 12.75 -27.03
C LYS A 160 -8.73 12.68 -26.92
N VAL A 161 -8.10 11.86 -27.75
CA VAL A 161 -6.65 11.71 -27.81
C VAL A 161 -6.09 12.66 -28.86
N HIS A 162 -5.25 13.60 -28.46
CA HIS A 162 -4.63 14.58 -29.37
C HIS A 162 -3.24 15.01 -28.88
N GLY A 163 -2.30 15.17 -29.81
CA GLY A 163 -0.95 15.63 -29.50
C GLY A 163 0.01 14.52 -29.06
N ASN A 164 1.29 14.87 -29.03
CA ASN A 164 2.35 13.98 -28.55
C ASN A 164 2.64 14.18 -27.07
N ASP A 165 2.36 15.36 -26.54
CA ASP A 165 2.58 15.70 -25.13
C ASP A 165 1.40 16.48 -24.51
N LEU A 166 1.53 16.79 -23.22
CA LEU A 166 0.50 17.51 -22.48
C LEU A 166 0.28 18.95 -22.97
N ASN A 167 1.30 19.60 -23.54
CA ASN A 167 1.18 20.96 -24.05
C ASN A 167 0.32 20.96 -25.32
N ASP A 168 0.59 20.04 -26.25
CA ASP A 168 -0.22 19.85 -27.46
C ASP A 168 -1.68 19.56 -27.12
N ALA A 169 -1.91 18.67 -26.14
CA ALA A 169 -3.25 18.33 -25.67
C ALA A 169 -3.95 19.54 -25.05
N SER A 170 -3.22 20.35 -24.27
CA SER A 170 -3.77 21.55 -23.62
C SER A 170 -4.08 22.68 -24.60
N LEU A 171 -3.25 22.85 -25.64
CA LEU A 171 -3.51 23.82 -26.70
C LEU A 171 -4.73 23.43 -27.53
N HIS A 172 -4.85 22.15 -27.90
CA HIS A 172 -6.04 21.65 -28.58
C HIS A 172 -7.29 21.70 -27.69
N ALA A 173 -7.15 21.59 -26.37
CA ALA A 173 -8.28 21.74 -25.45
C ALA A 173 -8.90 23.14 -25.49
N LEU A 174 -8.10 24.18 -25.75
CA LEU A 174 -8.59 25.55 -25.94
C LEU A 174 -9.38 25.69 -27.25
N THR A 175 -8.90 25.13 -28.35
CA THR A 175 -9.66 25.20 -29.62
C THR A 175 -10.91 24.34 -29.56
N TYR A 176 -10.82 23.15 -28.98
CA TYR A 176 -11.93 22.21 -28.88
C TYR A 176 -13.07 22.69 -27.98
N CYS A 177 -12.77 23.44 -26.90
CA CYS A 177 -13.85 24.01 -26.07
C CYS A 177 -14.68 25.03 -26.84
N ASP A 178 -14.03 25.85 -27.68
CA ASP A 178 -14.70 26.84 -28.51
C ASP A 178 -15.56 26.16 -29.59
N GLU A 179 -15.06 25.09 -30.20
CA GLU A 179 -15.79 24.30 -31.23
C GLU A 179 -17.11 23.74 -30.71
N ILE A 180 -17.15 23.25 -29.46
CA ILE A 180 -18.33 22.60 -28.87
C ILE A 180 -19.12 23.52 -27.93
N GLY A 181 -18.64 24.76 -27.72
CA GLY A 181 -19.26 25.74 -26.83
C GLY A 181 -19.22 25.37 -25.33
N SER A 182 -18.21 24.62 -24.90
CA SER A 182 -18.02 24.22 -23.49
C SER A 182 -17.06 25.14 -22.74
N ASN A 183 -17.06 25.07 -21.41
CA ASN A 183 -16.17 25.87 -20.58
C ASN A 183 -14.78 25.24 -20.43
N TYR A 184 -13.72 25.94 -20.84
CA TYR A 184 -12.36 25.47 -20.55
C TYR A 184 -11.96 25.74 -19.09
N ILE A 185 -11.48 24.70 -18.40
CA ILE A 185 -11.01 24.81 -17.01
C ILE A 185 -9.53 24.45 -16.95
N HIS A 186 -8.72 25.49 -16.78
CA HIS A 186 -7.27 25.36 -16.62
C HIS A 186 -6.89 24.71 -15.27
N GLY A 187 -6.00 23.73 -15.31
CA GLY A 187 -5.77 22.80 -14.18
C GLY A 187 -4.75 23.20 -13.10
N SER A 188 -4.10 24.37 -13.20
CA SER A 188 -2.94 24.69 -12.32
C SER A 188 -2.96 26.03 -11.60
N ASP A 189 -3.60 27.09 -12.12
CA ASP A 189 -3.43 28.46 -11.58
C ASP A 189 -4.72 29.29 -11.47
N ARG A 190 -5.89 28.66 -11.37
CA ARG A 190 -7.15 29.39 -11.15
C ARG A 190 -7.36 29.69 -9.66
N LEU A 191 -7.91 30.87 -9.34
CA LEU A 191 -8.15 31.29 -7.96
C LEU A 191 -9.20 30.44 -7.24
N ASP A 192 -10.27 30.04 -7.94
CA ASP A 192 -11.31 29.13 -7.42
C ASP A 192 -10.75 27.72 -7.10
N LEU A 193 -9.80 27.24 -7.90
CA LEU A 193 -9.09 25.98 -7.68
C LEU A 193 -8.18 26.08 -6.44
N ILE A 194 -7.43 27.17 -6.29
CA ILE A 194 -6.60 27.45 -5.10
C ILE A 194 -7.48 27.61 -3.85
N ALA A 195 -8.63 28.29 -3.96
CA ALA A 195 -9.58 28.43 -2.86
C ALA A 195 -10.08 27.08 -2.34
N GLY A 196 -10.42 26.17 -3.27
CA GLY A 196 -10.80 24.80 -2.94
C GLY A 196 -9.69 24.05 -2.22
N TYR A 197 -8.44 24.15 -2.68
CA TYR A 197 -7.30 23.52 -1.98
C TYR A 197 -7.09 24.06 -0.57
N GLY A 198 -7.33 25.36 -0.36
CA GLY A 198 -7.13 26.04 0.91
C GLY A 198 -8.06 25.55 2.02
N THR A 199 -9.18 24.91 1.66
CA THR A 199 -10.10 24.28 2.63
C THR A 199 -9.39 23.27 3.51
N MET A 200 -8.34 22.61 3.00
CA MET A 200 -7.47 21.71 3.77
C MET A 200 -6.81 22.42 4.95
N GLY A 201 -6.39 23.68 4.77
CA GLY A 201 -5.80 24.48 5.85
C GLY A 201 -6.79 24.76 6.99
N LEU A 202 -8.07 24.96 6.67
CA LEU A 202 -9.13 25.13 7.68
C LEU A 202 -9.38 23.83 8.45
N GLU A 203 -9.41 22.69 7.75
CA GLU A 203 -9.53 21.39 8.39
C GLU A 203 -8.34 21.08 9.30
N LEU A 204 -7.12 21.36 8.83
CA LEU A 204 -5.90 21.19 9.60
C LEU A 204 -5.95 21.96 10.93
N LEU A 205 -6.32 23.24 10.88
CA LEU A 205 -6.46 24.06 12.09
C LEU A 205 -7.55 23.54 13.02
N THR A 206 -8.61 22.93 12.48
CA THR A 206 -9.69 22.32 13.27
C THR A 206 -9.23 21.02 13.94
N GLN A 207 -8.45 20.20 13.25
CA GLN A 207 -7.99 18.89 13.71
C GLN A 207 -6.78 18.99 14.66
N MET A 208 -5.92 20.00 14.46
CA MET A 208 -4.67 20.13 15.18
C MET A 208 -4.29 21.60 15.39
N ASP A 209 -4.75 22.17 16.50
CA ASP A 209 -4.41 23.55 16.85
C ASP A 209 -2.91 23.71 17.17
N LYS A 210 -2.30 22.75 17.88
CA LYS A 210 -0.88 22.82 18.31
C LYS A 210 0.13 22.32 17.25
N MET A 211 0.07 22.84 16.02
CA MET A 211 1.10 22.60 15.00
C MET A 211 2.15 23.73 14.93
N ASP A 212 3.41 23.35 14.72
CA ASP A 212 4.55 24.28 14.61
C ASP A 212 4.99 24.50 13.15
N ALA A 213 4.91 23.46 12.32
CA ALA A 213 5.33 23.50 10.93
C ALA A 213 4.47 22.62 10.02
N ILE A 214 4.31 23.02 8.75
CA ILE A 214 3.68 22.25 7.69
C ILE A 214 4.69 22.05 6.55
N LEU A 215 4.95 20.81 6.14
CA LEU A 215 5.71 20.47 4.96
C LEU A 215 4.75 20.08 3.84
N CYS A 216 4.72 20.89 2.80
CA CYS A 216 3.82 20.74 1.66
C CYS A 216 4.61 20.36 0.39
N PRO A 217 4.20 19.33 -0.36
CA PRO A 217 4.82 19.05 -1.65
C PRO A 217 4.44 20.15 -2.65
N VAL A 218 5.38 20.54 -3.51
CA VAL A 218 5.24 21.67 -4.45
C VAL A 218 5.51 21.20 -5.87
N GLY A 219 4.57 21.51 -6.77
CA GLY A 219 4.77 21.42 -8.21
C GLY A 219 4.62 22.81 -8.81
N SER A 220 3.46 23.12 -9.40
CA SER A 220 3.18 24.48 -9.90
C SER A 220 2.93 25.51 -8.78
N GLY A 221 2.62 25.05 -7.55
CA GLY A 221 2.52 25.89 -6.35
C GLY A 221 1.10 26.11 -5.79
N GLY A 222 0.04 25.69 -6.48
CA GLY A 222 -1.34 25.99 -6.05
C GLY A 222 -1.71 25.46 -4.66
N LEU A 223 -1.23 24.27 -4.29
CA LEU A 223 -1.48 23.69 -2.96
C LEU A 223 -0.80 24.50 -1.85
N VAL A 224 0.51 24.72 -1.97
CA VAL A 224 1.27 25.47 -0.96
C VAL A 224 0.78 26.91 -0.85
N ALA A 225 0.43 27.57 -1.96
CA ALA A 225 -0.18 28.90 -1.96
C ALA A 225 -1.48 28.93 -1.15
N SER A 226 -2.34 27.93 -1.34
CA SER A 226 -3.59 27.84 -0.61
C SER A 226 -3.42 27.61 0.89
N LEU A 227 -2.42 26.81 1.29
CA LEU A 227 -2.09 26.55 2.69
C LEU A 227 -1.47 27.79 3.35
N VAL A 228 -0.56 28.47 2.65
CA VAL A 228 0.01 29.74 3.11
C VAL A 228 -1.10 30.74 3.39
N LEU A 229 -2.02 30.94 2.44
CA LEU A 229 -3.14 31.87 2.63
C LEU A 229 -4.06 31.46 3.79
N ALA A 230 -4.50 30.20 3.85
CA ALA A 230 -5.42 29.73 4.90
C ALA A 230 -4.77 29.77 6.30
N VAL A 231 -3.57 29.20 6.43
CA VAL A 231 -2.93 28.97 7.72
C VAL A 231 -2.26 30.24 8.24
N LYS A 232 -1.51 30.99 7.43
CA LYS A 232 -0.86 32.22 7.92
C LYS A 232 -1.87 33.31 8.30
N SER A 233 -3.06 33.32 7.70
CA SER A 233 -4.12 34.27 8.07
C SER A 233 -4.71 34.00 9.46
N LEU A 234 -4.69 32.75 9.92
CA LEU A 234 -5.28 32.34 11.21
C LEU A 234 -4.21 32.05 12.27
N LYS A 235 -3.04 31.58 11.85
CA LYS A 235 -1.90 31.20 12.68
C LYS A 235 -0.58 31.64 12.03
N PRO A 236 -0.24 32.94 12.08
CA PRO A 236 0.89 33.52 11.34
C PRO A 236 2.26 32.94 11.74
N ASN A 237 2.40 32.47 12.98
CA ASN A 237 3.63 31.89 13.51
C ASN A 237 3.88 30.44 13.08
N CYS A 238 2.89 29.76 12.48
CA CYS A 238 3.09 28.41 11.95
C CYS A 238 4.03 28.46 10.75
N LEU A 239 5.11 27.67 10.77
CA LEU A 239 6.03 27.57 9.64
C LEU A 239 5.40 26.77 8.50
N ILE A 240 5.65 27.13 7.25
CA ILE A 240 5.20 26.42 6.07
C ILE A 240 6.38 26.27 5.12
N TYR A 241 6.80 25.03 4.90
CA TYR A 241 7.90 24.65 4.04
C TYR A 241 7.36 23.97 2.79
N GLY A 242 7.80 24.43 1.63
CA GLY A 242 7.57 23.76 0.36
C GLY A 242 8.64 22.71 0.10
N VAL A 243 8.27 21.55 -0.44
CA VAL A 243 9.20 20.46 -0.76
C VAL A 243 9.04 20.03 -2.22
N GLU A 244 10.13 20.02 -2.97
CA GLU A 244 10.21 19.62 -4.38
C GLU A 244 11.20 18.47 -4.57
N CYS A 245 11.08 17.73 -5.67
CA CYS A 245 12.16 16.83 -6.08
C CYS A 245 13.30 17.63 -6.73
N SER A 246 14.55 17.28 -6.46
CA SER A 246 15.73 17.90 -7.08
C SER A 246 15.74 17.74 -8.62
N ALA A 247 15.03 16.73 -9.15
CA ALA A 247 14.83 16.53 -10.59
C ALA A 247 13.86 17.54 -11.26
N ALA A 248 13.03 18.23 -10.48
CA ALA A 248 12.07 19.24 -10.95
C ALA A 248 11.90 20.40 -9.94
N PRO A 249 12.93 21.23 -9.71
CA PRO A 249 12.92 22.29 -8.69
C PRO A 249 12.25 23.59 -9.19
N THR A 250 11.02 23.48 -9.66
CA THR A 250 10.30 24.53 -10.40
C THR A 250 10.08 25.80 -9.60
N MET A 251 9.48 25.68 -8.41
CA MET A 251 9.19 26.82 -7.55
C MET A 251 10.47 27.36 -6.90
N THR A 252 11.41 26.48 -6.55
CA THR A 252 12.72 26.89 -6.04
C THR A 252 13.42 27.83 -7.02
N LYS A 253 13.45 27.47 -8.31
CA LYS A 253 14.03 28.33 -9.36
C LYS A 253 13.25 29.62 -9.57
N ALA A 254 11.92 29.56 -9.56
CA ALA A 254 11.09 30.76 -9.68
C ALA A 254 11.33 31.77 -8.54
N LEU A 255 11.53 31.29 -7.30
CA LEU A 255 11.83 32.12 -6.15
C LEU A 255 13.24 32.72 -6.18
N GLN A 256 14.24 31.95 -6.65
CA GLN A 256 15.61 32.45 -6.87
C GLN A 256 15.62 33.60 -7.88
N GLU A 257 14.95 33.40 -9.02
CA GLU A 257 14.86 34.38 -10.12
C GLU A 257 13.84 35.50 -9.87
N LYS A 258 13.09 35.43 -8.76
CA LYS A 258 12.02 36.36 -8.37
C LYS A 258 10.91 36.52 -9.43
N LYS A 259 10.75 35.54 -10.32
CA LYS A 259 9.71 35.44 -11.33
C LYS A 259 9.55 33.97 -11.77
N PRO A 260 8.36 33.56 -12.24
CA PRO A 260 8.21 32.25 -12.88
C PRO A 260 9.14 32.11 -14.09
N VAL A 261 9.90 31.02 -14.12
CA VAL A 261 10.83 30.66 -15.18
C VAL A 261 10.54 29.24 -15.65
N MET A 262 10.75 28.98 -16.94
CA MET A 262 10.70 27.62 -17.47
C MET A 262 11.97 26.87 -17.08
N ILE A 263 11.82 25.62 -16.65
CA ILE A 263 12.95 24.75 -16.31
C ILE A 263 12.97 23.51 -17.19
N GLN A 264 14.16 22.96 -17.43
CA GLN A 264 14.30 21.61 -17.95
C GLN A 264 14.08 20.62 -16.80
N GLN A 265 13.28 19.59 -17.04
CA GLN A 265 12.96 18.57 -16.05
C GLN A 265 13.68 17.26 -16.35
N ASN A 266 14.04 16.54 -15.29
CA ASN A 266 14.50 15.16 -15.38
C ASN A 266 13.39 14.19 -14.95
N PRO A 267 13.37 12.95 -15.45
CA PRO A 267 12.43 11.93 -15.01
C PRO A 267 12.52 11.69 -13.50
N THR A 268 11.37 11.62 -12.84
CA THR A 268 11.28 11.49 -11.37
C THR A 268 10.15 10.55 -10.95
N ILE A 269 10.31 9.88 -9.81
CA ILE A 269 9.23 9.13 -9.16
C ILE A 269 8.11 10.09 -8.68
N ALA A 270 8.45 11.34 -8.36
CA ALA A 270 7.50 12.40 -7.98
C ALA A 270 6.93 13.13 -9.21
N ASP A 271 6.47 12.37 -10.21
CA ASP A 271 5.98 12.88 -11.51
C ASP A 271 4.89 13.95 -11.40
N SER A 272 4.04 13.87 -10.37
CA SER A 272 2.98 14.85 -10.12
C SER A 272 3.48 16.23 -9.69
N LEU A 273 4.78 16.37 -9.37
CA LEU A 273 5.43 17.66 -9.09
C LEU A 273 6.07 18.29 -10.34
N CYS A 274 6.15 17.56 -11.46
CA CYS A 274 6.81 18.01 -12.69
C CYS A 274 6.01 19.09 -13.43
N SER A 275 5.98 20.31 -12.91
CA SER A 275 5.49 21.48 -13.64
C SER A 275 6.63 22.22 -14.31
N VAL A 276 6.53 22.54 -15.61
CA VAL A 276 7.64 23.16 -16.35
C VAL A 276 7.88 24.60 -15.89
N ILE A 277 6.84 25.25 -15.37
CA ILE A 277 6.84 26.62 -14.91
C ILE A 277 5.99 26.77 -13.65
N ALA A 278 6.43 27.62 -12.72
CA ALA A 278 5.64 27.97 -11.55
C ALA A 278 4.39 28.76 -11.96
N SER A 279 3.27 28.49 -11.31
CA SER A 279 2.02 29.21 -11.52
C SER A 279 2.13 30.67 -11.04
N ASN A 280 1.58 31.63 -11.80
CA ASN A 280 1.71 33.06 -11.53
C ASN A 280 0.97 33.46 -10.23
N ASN A 281 -0.29 33.05 -10.06
CA ASN A 281 -1.02 33.39 -8.83
C ASN A 281 -0.38 32.69 -7.63
N ALA A 282 0.00 31.41 -7.78
CA ALA A 282 0.69 30.68 -6.72
C ALA A 282 1.98 31.37 -6.27
N PHE A 283 2.85 31.73 -7.23
CA PHE A 283 4.11 32.45 -6.96
C PHE A 283 3.86 33.77 -6.21
N ASN A 284 2.89 34.56 -6.66
CA ASN A 284 2.56 35.84 -6.02
C ASN A 284 1.95 35.69 -4.62
N ILE A 285 1.23 34.61 -4.35
CA ILE A 285 0.67 34.31 -3.02
C ILE A 285 1.79 33.89 -2.05
N ILE A 286 2.73 33.05 -2.48
CA ILE A 286 3.75 32.50 -1.57
C ILE A 286 4.92 33.45 -1.34
N ARG A 287 5.21 34.36 -2.29
CA ARG A 287 6.36 35.26 -2.22
C ARG A 287 6.23 36.15 -0.98
N GLY A 288 7.16 35.99 -0.03
CA GLY A 288 7.19 36.76 1.21
C GLY A 288 6.48 36.11 2.41
N TYR A 289 5.71 35.03 2.20
CA TYR A 289 4.96 34.35 3.25
C TYR A 289 5.34 32.88 3.45
N LEU A 290 5.90 32.23 2.42
CA LEU A 290 6.48 30.90 2.54
C LEU A 290 7.82 30.98 3.25
N ASP A 291 8.00 30.17 4.29
CA ASP A 291 9.20 30.25 5.15
C ASP A 291 10.43 29.65 4.46
N ARG A 292 10.29 28.52 3.76
CA ARG A 292 11.42 27.84 3.09
C ARG A 292 10.98 26.92 1.94
N MET A 293 11.84 26.78 0.93
CA MET A 293 11.77 25.71 -0.07
C MET A 293 12.89 24.69 0.16
N ILE A 294 12.56 23.41 0.02
CA ILE A 294 13.48 22.29 0.21
C ILE A 294 13.44 21.40 -1.04
N THR A 295 14.60 20.96 -1.51
CA THR A 295 14.72 19.94 -2.54
C THR A 295 15.13 18.61 -1.92
N VAL A 296 14.54 17.52 -2.42
CA VAL A 296 14.87 16.14 -2.01
C VAL A 296 15.20 15.28 -3.21
N ASP A 297 16.15 14.36 -3.03
CA ASP A 297 16.57 13.44 -4.09
C ASP A 297 15.67 12.21 -4.19
N GLU A 298 15.64 11.61 -5.39
CA GLU A 298 14.90 10.38 -5.72
C GLU A 298 15.06 9.25 -4.69
N VAL A 299 16.28 9.08 -4.19
CA VAL A 299 16.61 8.02 -3.22
C VAL A 299 15.79 8.22 -1.93
N TRP A 300 15.73 9.45 -1.41
CA TRP A 300 14.96 9.77 -0.21
C TRP A 300 13.47 9.70 -0.45
N VAL A 301 13.00 10.10 -1.64
CA VAL A 301 11.58 9.93 -2.03
C VAL A 301 11.21 8.45 -2.01
N SER A 302 12.03 7.57 -2.59
CA SER A 302 11.77 6.12 -2.61
C SER A 302 11.77 5.48 -1.21
N ARG A 303 12.71 5.88 -0.33
CA ARG A 303 12.76 5.44 1.07
C ARG A 303 11.54 5.90 1.86
N ALA A 304 11.12 7.15 1.68
CA ALA A 304 9.91 7.68 2.32
C ALA A 304 8.66 6.92 1.87
N MET A 305 8.53 6.62 0.58
CA MET A 305 7.41 5.80 0.07
C MET A 305 7.36 4.42 0.72
N ILE A 306 8.50 3.73 0.87
CA ILE A 306 8.55 2.42 1.53
C ILE A 306 8.21 2.53 3.01
N ASN A 307 8.71 3.54 3.72
CA ASN A 307 8.43 3.70 5.15
C ASN A 307 6.96 4.02 5.40
N ILE A 308 6.33 4.88 4.60
CA ILE A 308 4.88 5.14 4.68
C ILE A 308 4.08 3.86 4.38
N LEU A 309 4.51 3.07 3.40
CA LEU A 309 3.86 1.81 3.03
C LEU A 309 4.00 0.73 4.13
N GLU A 310 5.23 0.45 4.60
CA GLU A 310 5.52 -0.64 5.54
C GLU A 310 5.15 -0.30 6.99
N ARG A 311 5.34 0.95 7.41
CA ARG A 311 5.18 1.38 8.82
C ARG A 311 3.82 2.02 9.06
N GLU A 312 3.39 2.92 8.17
CA GLU A 312 2.12 3.66 8.32
C GLU A 312 0.93 3.03 7.57
N LYS A 313 1.17 1.96 6.80
CA LYS A 313 0.15 1.14 6.10
C LYS A 313 -0.70 1.91 5.09
N MET A 314 -0.14 2.98 4.54
CA MET A 314 -0.79 3.85 3.55
C MET A 314 -0.06 3.82 2.22
N VAL A 315 -0.82 3.93 1.13
CA VAL A 315 -0.27 4.07 -0.22
C VAL A 315 -0.19 5.55 -0.59
N VAL A 316 0.99 5.99 -1.02
CA VAL A 316 1.26 7.35 -1.50
C VAL A 316 1.96 7.31 -2.86
N GLU A 317 1.76 8.35 -3.66
CA GLU A 317 2.57 8.59 -4.87
C GLU A 317 3.88 9.33 -4.50
N GLY A 318 4.84 9.43 -5.43
CA GLY A 318 6.14 10.04 -5.14
C GLY A 318 6.06 11.48 -4.63
N ALA A 319 5.16 12.29 -5.20
CA ALA A 319 4.91 13.66 -4.78
C ALA A 319 4.54 13.77 -3.29
N ALA A 320 3.65 12.89 -2.84
CA ALA A 320 3.14 12.88 -1.47
C ALA A 320 4.17 12.38 -0.45
N ALA A 321 5.21 11.66 -0.91
CA ALA A 321 6.30 11.20 -0.06
C ALA A 321 7.40 12.26 0.14
N CYS A 322 7.47 13.31 -0.70
CA CYS A 322 8.49 14.35 -0.61
C CYS A 322 8.57 15.04 0.77
N PRO A 323 7.46 15.44 1.42
CA PRO A 323 7.50 16.02 2.78
C PRO A 323 8.20 15.11 3.80
N VAL A 324 7.84 13.83 3.80
CA VAL A 324 8.43 12.82 4.69
C VAL A 324 9.89 12.57 4.34
N ALA A 325 10.22 12.54 3.04
CA ALA A 325 11.59 12.41 2.56
C ALA A 325 12.49 13.56 3.06
N ALA A 326 11.98 14.79 3.12
CA ALA A 326 12.74 15.93 3.65
C ALA A 326 13.09 15.77 5.13
N VAL A 327 12.16 15.23 5.93
CA VAL A 327 12.42 14.93 7.35
C VAL A 327 13.43 13.80 7.49
N MET A 328 13.25 12.70 6.76
CA MET A 328 14.16 11.54 6.80
C MET A 328 15.57 11.87 6.30
N ALA A 329 15.69 12.78 5.33
CA ALA A 329 16.96 13.26 4.81
C ALA A 329 17.67 14.26 5.75
N GLY A 330 17.05 14.64 6.88
CA GLY A 330 17.62 15.60 7.83
C GLY A 330 17.69 17.03 7.29
N LYS A 331 16.84 17.41 6.31
CA LYS A 331 16.85 18.73 5.68
C LYS A 331 16.19 19.85 6.51
N VAL A 332 15.58 19.47 7.64
CA VAL A 332 14.85 20.38 8.55
C VAL A 332 15.33 20.28 10.00
N PRO A 333 16.64 20.40 10.29
CA PRO A 333 17.21 20.23 11.64
C PRO A 333 16.55 21.14 12.70
N GLU A 334 16.09 22.31 12.30
CA GLU A 334 15.42 23.31 13.15
C GLU A 334 14.02 22.90 13.64
N LEU A 335 13.46 21.79 13.12
CA LEU A 335 12.17 21.25 13.52
C LEU A 335 12.28 20.16 14.60
N ARG A 336 13.47 19.93 15.16
CA ARG A 336 13.67 18.93 16.22
C ARG A 336 12.76 19.21 17.42
N GLY A 337 12.04 18.19 17.88
CA GLY A 337 11.10 18.25 19.01
C GLY A 337 9.80 19.00 18.72
N LYS A 338 9.58 19.48 17.49
CA LYS A 338 8.37 20.22 17.10
C LYS A 338 7.27 19.29 16.57
N ASN A 339 6.05 19.81 16.54
CA ASN A 339 4.88 19.19 15.93
C ASN A 339 4.81 19.57 14.44
N VAL A 340 5.14 18.62 13.57
CA VAL A 340 5.32 18.84 12.13
C VAL A 340 4.25 18.09 11.34
N VAL A 341 3.50 18.80 10.50
CA VAL A 341 2.50 18.20 9.61
C VAL A 341 3.09 17.98 8.21
N CYS A 342 3.12 16.74 7.75
CA CYS A 342 3.47 16.36 6.39
C CYS A 342 2.20 16.12 5.57
N ILE A 343 2.06 16.80 4.42
CA ILE A 343 0.90 16.64 3.54
C ILE A 343 1.09 15.45 2.60
N LEU A 344 0.31 14.38 2.79
CA LEU A 344 0.27 13.25 1.87
C LEU A 344 -0.68 13.57 0.71
N SER A 345 -0.21 14.39 -0.24
CA SER A 345 -1.05 15.03 -1.26
C SER A 345 -1.84 14.08 -2.16
N GLY A 346 -1.39 12.83 -2.36
CA GLY A 346 -2.02 11.88 -3.27
C GLY A 346 -1.47 10.46 -3.16
N GLY A 347 -2.28 9.50 -3.59
CA GLY A 347 -1.98 8.06 -3.57
C GLY A 347 -2.12 7.37 -4.92
N ASN A 348 -2.26 8.14 -6.01
CA ASN A 348 -2.55 7.61 -7.34
C ASN A 348 -1.29 7.05 -8.01
N ILE A 349 -0.81 5.89 -7.56
CA ILE A 349 0.30 5.17 -8.20
C ILE A 349 -0.20 3.85 -8.80
N ASN A 350 0.19 3.57 -10.04
CA ASN A 350 -0.09 2.27 -10.67
C ASN A 350 0.75 1.18 -9.96
N SER A 351 0.13 0.04 -9.69
CA SER A 351 0.74 -1.14 -9.07
C SER A 351 2.04 -1.61 -9.74
N SER A 352 2.17 -1.53 -11.07
CA SER A 352 3.43 -1.84 -11.78
C SER A 352 4.55 -0.84 -11.49
N ARG A 353 4.23 0.44 -11.29
CA ARG A 353 5.19 1.46 -10.84
C ARG A 353 5.55 1.25 -9.37
N MET A 354 4.57 0.93 -8.53
CA MET A 354 4.79 0.64 -7.11
C MET A 354 5.78 -0.51 -6.89
N SER A 355 5.63 -1.63 -7.60
CA SER A 355 6.58 -2.76 -7.51
C SER A 355 8.03 -2.32 -7.77
N ARG A 356 8.27 -1.46 -8.77
CA ARG A 356 9.61 -0.96 -9.09
C ARG A 356 10.14 0.01 -8.04
N VAL A 357 9.27 0.85 -7.46
CA VAL A 357 9.65 1.74 -6.36
C VAL A 357 10.03 0.94 -5.13
N ILE A 358 9.30 -0.13 -4.81
CA ILE A 358 9.63 -1.06 -3.73
C ILE A 358 11.02 -1.66 -3.95
N ASP A 359 11.31 -2.17 -5.15
CA ASP A 359 12.62 -2.74 -5.46
C ASP A 359 13.75 -1.71 -5.29
N ARG A 360 13.55 -0.48 -5.79
CA ARG A 360 14.54 0.60 -5.67
C ARG A 360 14.76 1.06 -4.23
N GLY A 361 13.69 1.24 -3.46
CA GLY A 361 13.82 1.69 -2.08
C GLY A 361 14.41 0.61 -1.18
N MET A 362 14.09 -0.69 -1.40
CA MET A 362 14.76 -1.78 -0.68
C MET A 362 16.27 -1.81 -0.99
N ALA A 363 16.65 -1.60 -2.25
CA ALA A 363 18.07 -1.46 -2.61
C ALA A 363 18.71 -0.23 -1.94
N ALA A 364 18.00 0.90 -1.90
CA ALA A 364 18.46 2.11 -1.21
C ALA A 364 18.62 1.92 0.31
N GLU A 365 17.82 1.08 0.95
CA GLU A 365 17.97 0.72 2.37
C GLU A 365 19.05 -0.34 2.61
N GLY A 366 19.73 -0.83 1.57
CA GLY A 366 20.72 -1.91 1.68
C GLY A 366 20.12 -3.30 1.92
N ARG A 367 18.79 -3.43 1.80
CA ARG A 367 18.05 -4.70 1.98
C ARG A 367 18.06 -5.59 0.73
N LEU A 368 18.60 -5.10 -0.39
CA LEU A 368 18.84 -5.88 -1.60
C LEU A 368 20.28 -5.72 -2.05
N VAL A 369 20.97 -6.85 -2.21
CA VAL A 369 22.32 -6.91 -2.74
C VAL A 369 22.29 -7.67 -4.06
N LYS A 370 22.84 -7.07 -5.11
CA LYS A 370 23.08 -7.72 -6.40
C LYS A 370 24.57 -7.98 -6.53
N PHE A 371 24.95 -9.23 -6.79
CA PHE A 371 26.32 -9.62 -7.05
C PHE A 371 26.36 -10.65 -8.17
N SER A 372 27.49 -10.70 -8.88
CA SER A 372 27.79 -11.72 -9.87
C SER A 372 28.91 -12.60 -9.31
N VAL A 373 28.75 -13.92 -9.39
CA VAL A 373 29.76 -14.86 -8.91
C VAL A 373 29.99 -15.92 -9.98
N ALA A 374 31.27 -16.16 -10.30
CA ALA A 374 31.66 -17.28 -11.14
C ALA A 374 31.61 -18.55 -10.29
N LEU A 375 30.80 -19.52 -10.73
CA LEU A 375 30.73 -20.83 -10.08
C LEU A 375 31.48 -21.85 -10.94
N PRO A 376 32.25 -22.76 -10.31
CA PRO A 376 32.78 -23.90 -11.03
C PRO A 376 31.62 -24.75 -11.56
N ASP A 377 31.72 -25.18 -12.82
CA ASP A 377 30.70 -25.98 -13.50
C ASP A 377 30.76 -27.46 -13.04
N VAL A 378 30.46 -27.67 -11.76
CA VAL A 378 30.44 -28.99 -11.11
C VAL A 378 29.17 -29.18 -10.29
N PRO A 379 28.61 -30.41 -10.22
CA PRO A 379 27.46 -30.71 -9.37
C PRO A 379 27.67 -30.23 -7.93
N GLY A 380 26.65 -29.56 -7.37
CA GLY A 380 26.66 -29.08 -5.99
C GLY A 380 27.34 -27.72 -5.76
N ALA A 381 27.99 -27.11 -6.75
CA ALA A 381 28.57 -25.76 -6.61
C ALA A 381 27.51 -24.69 -6.28
N MET A 382 26.37 -24.76 -6.95
CA MET A 382 25.22 -23.89 -6.66
C MET A 382 24.65 -24.16 -5.27
N ALA A 383 24.49 -25.42 -4.89
CA ALA A 383 23.98 -25.78 -3.56
C ALA A 383 24.90 -25.24 -2.44
N LYS A 384 26.23 -25.29 -2.63
CA LYS A 384 27.19 -24.69 -1.70
C LYS A 384 27.09 -23.16 -1.64
N LEU A 385 26.88 -22.49 -2.77
CA LEU A 385 26.65 -21.05 -2.78
C LEU A 385 25.37 -20.70 -2.01
N LEU A 386 24.25 -21.38 -2.33
CA LEU A 386 22.96 -21.14 -1.69
C LEU A 386 23.00 -21.50 -0.19
N ALA A 387 23.71 -22.56 0.19
CA ALA A 387 23.95 -22.90 1.59
C ALA A 387 24.68 -21.75 2.30
N LYS A 388 25.80 -21.25 1.73
CA LYS A 388 26.51 -20.09 2.31
C LYS A 388 25.64 -18.84 2.40
N VAL A 389 24.79 -18.58 1.42
CA VAL A 389 23.84 -17.45 1.47
C VAL A 389 22.84 -17.65 2.62
N THR A 390 22.32 -18.87 2.78
CA THR A 390 21.39 -19.24 3.86
C THR A 390 22.06 -19.20 5.24
N ASP A 391 23.29 -19.68 5.38
CA ASP A 391 24.10 -19.64 6.62
C ASP A 391 24.33 -18.20 7.11
N ASN A 392 24.30 -17.23 6.20
CA ASN A 392 24.40 -15.80 6.52
C ASN A 392 23.02 -15.14 6.71
N GLY A 393 21.93 -15.92 6.77
CA GLY A 393 20.58 -15.42 7.00
C GLY A 393 19.97 -14.62 5.84
N ALA A 394 20.53 -14.72 4.63
CA ALA A 394 20.04 -14.02 3.45
C ALA A 394 19.09 -14.89 2.60
N ASP A 395 18.04 -14.27 2.03
CA ASP A 395 17.10 -14.91 1.11
C ASP A 395 17.41 -14.52 -0.35
N VAL A 396 17.19 -15.45 -1.28
CA VAL A 396 17.45 -15.25 -2.71
C VAL A 396 16.17 -14.76 -3.40
N LYS A 397 16.11 -13.46 -3.66
CA LYS A 397 14.96 -12.83 -4.33
C LYS A 397 14.87 -13.14 -5.83
N SER A 398 16.00 -13.07 -6.53
CA SER A 398 16.10 -13.32 -7.96
C SER A 398 17.47 -13.87 -8.26
N PHE A 399 17.49 -14.91 -9.08
CA PHE A 399 18.68 -15.55 -9.57
C PHE A 399 18.44 -15.80 -11.06
N VAL A 400 19.31 -15.25 -11.91
CA VAL A 400 19.27 -15.46 -13.37
C VAL A 400 20.44 -16.36 -13.72
N PRO A 401 20.24 -17.69 -13.81
CA PRO A 401 21.21 -18.57 -14.41
C PRO A 401 21.16 -18.42 -15.93
N GLU A 402 22.31 -18.54 -16.60
CA GLU A 402 22.36 -18.87 -18.01
C GLU A 402 22.54 -20.40 -18.16
N ARG A 403 21.63 -21.04 -18.92
CA ARG A 403 21.44 -22.48 -19.27
C ARG A 403 20.40 -23.30 -18.47
N ALA A 404 19.83 -24.33 -19.13
CA ALA A 404 18.42 -24.77 -19.00
C ALA A 404 18.13 -26.27 -18.67
N TRP A 405 16.96 -26.53 -18.01
CA TRP A 405 16.08 -27.72 -17.64
C TRP A 405 16.71 -29.11 -17.25
N MET A 406 16.23 -30.03 -16.34
CA MET A 406 14.94 -30.36 -15.63
C MET A 406 15.09 -31.38 -14.41
N ARG A 407 14.21 -31.31 -13.36
CA ARG A 407 13.50 -32.33 -12.46
C ARG A 407 14.07 -33.20 -11.26
N ARG A 408 13.37 -33.10 -10.08
CA ARG A 408 12.76 -34.08 -9.07
C ARG A 408 13.18 -34.16 -7.56
N ASP A 409 12.14 -34.04 -6.69
CA ASP A 409 11.61 -34.66 -5.41
C ASP A 409 12.33 -34.91 -4.03
N ILE A 410 11.44 -35.01 -2.98
CA ILE A 410 11.40 -35.69 -1.63
C ILE A 410 12.09 -35.01 -0.41
N PHE A 411 11.56 -34.82 0.83
CA PHE A 411 10.54 -35.44 1.74
C PHE A 411 9.89 -34.40 2.69
N THR A 412 8.74 -34.71 3.31
CA THR A 412 8.28 -34.04 4.56
C THR A 412 7.57 -35.04 5.47
N VAL A 413 8.07 -35.17 6.70
CA VAL A 413 7.49 -36.03 7.75
C VAL A 413 6.53 -35.18 8.57
N SER A 414 5.31 -35.65 8.75
CA SER A 414 4.33 -35.07 9.67
C SER A 414 4.29 -35.88 10.96
N ASN A 415 4.64 -35.26 12.08
CA ASN A 415 4.39 -35.82 13.41
C ASN A 415 3.07 -35.28 13.96
N ASP A 416 2.24 -36.19 14.45
CA ASP A 416 0.96 -35.90 15.09
C ASP A 416 1.15 -35.29 16.48
N PHE A 417 0.54 -34.14 16.73
CA PHE A 417 0.49 -33.51 18.05
C PHE A 417 -0.75 -33.96 18.83
N ARG A 418 -0.55 -34.45 20.06
CA ARG A 418 -1.60 -34.69 21.05
C ARG A 418 -1.79 -33.42 21.89
N GLY A 419 -3.02 -32.88 21.89
CA GLY A 419 -3.41 -31.76 22.75
C GLY A 419 -3.55 -32.19 24.22
N SER A 420 -3.26 -31.26 25.12
CA SER A 420 -3.36 -31.40 26.58
C SER A 420 -4.82 -31.42 27.06
N ASP A 421 -5.08 -32.27 28.05
CA ASP A 421 -6.36 -32.54 28.72
C ASP A 421 -6.79 -31.39 29.66
N ASP A 422 -7.27 -30.27 29.12
CA ASP A 422 -8.03 -29.27 29.89
C ASP A 422 -9.41 -29.04 29.26
N GLN A 423 -10.44 -28.85 30.09
CA GLN A 423 -11.79 -28.55 29.62
C GLN A 423 -11.81 -27.17 28.91
N PRO A 424 -12.37 -27.07 27.70
CA PRO A 424 -12.31 -25.83 26.92
C PRO A 424 -13.17 -24.72 27.54
N HIS A 425 -12.61 -23.51 27.63
CA HIS A 425 -13.30 -22.31 28.12
C HIS A 425 -14.18 -21.69 27.03
N VAL A 426 -15.45 -21.45 27.34
CA VAL A 426 -16.40 -20.81 26.42
C VAL A 426 -16.49 -19.33 26.74
N LEU A 427 -16.07 -18.48 25.80
CA LEU A 427 -16.06 -17.03 25.97
C LEU A 427 -17.46 -16.45 26.23
N SER A 428 -17.57 -15.60 27.25
CA SER A 428 -18.76 -14.82 27.57
C SER A 428 -18.62 -13.36 27.12
N PHE A 429 -19.74 -12.69 26.82
CA PHE A 429 -19.73 -11.28 26.47
C PHE A 429 -19.24 -10.37 27.61
N ASN A 430 -19.46 -10.76 28.87
CA ASN A 430 -19.00 -9.96 30.02
C ASN A 430 -17.47 -9.87 30.07
N GLU A 431 -16.76 -10.92 29.64
CA GLU A 431 -15.30 -10.90 29.53
C GLU A 431 -14.83 -9.95 28.43
N VAL A 432 -15.51 -9.92 27.29
CA VAL A 432 -15.25 -8.96 26.21
C VAL A 432 -15.49 -7.53 26.67
N LYS A 433 -16.57 -7.27 27.42
CA LYS A 433 -16.86 -5.95 27.99
C LYS A 433 -15.75 -5.49 28.95
N LYS A 434 -15.35 -6.36 29.90
CA LYS A 434 -14.23 -6.07 30.80
C LYS A 434 -12.93 -5.83 30.03
N ALA A 435 -12.72 -6.56 28.94
CA ALA A 435 -11.54 -6.36 28.09
C ALA A 435 -11.56 -4.99 27.41
N ALA A 436 -12.72 -4.54 26.90
CA ALA A 436 -12.88 -3.19 26.35
C ALA A 436 -12.50 -2.12 27.38
N ASP A 437 -13.03 -2.23 28.60
CA ASP A 437 -12.74 -1.29 29.70
C ASP A 437 -11.24 -1.25 30.03
N ARG A 438 -10.54 -2.41 30.03
CA ARG A 438 -9.09 -2.48 30.30
C ARG A 438 -8.25 -1.86 29.18
N ILE A 439 -8.62 -2.09 27.91
CA ILE A 439 -7.75 -1.73 26.79
C ILE A 439 -7.93 -0.30 26.28
N GLU A 440 -9.02 0.38 26.66
CA GLU A 440 -9.42 1.72 26.20
C GLU A 440 -8.27 2.74 26.17
N GLY A 441 -7.43 2.77 27.21
CA GLY A 441 -6.34 3.75 27.33
C GLY A 441 -5.07 3.46 26.51
N GLY A 442 -5.02 2.39 25.72
CA GLY A 442 -3.80 2.07 24.95
C GLY A 442 -4.02 1.25 23.69
N ILE A 443 -5.25 1.25 23.17
CA ILE A 443 -5.58 0.72 21.84
C ILE A 443 -6.27 1.83 21.05
N ILE A 444 -5.97 1.90 19.76
CA ILE A 444 -6.60 2.87 18.88
C ILE A 444 -7.99 2.35 18.49
N HIS A 445 -9.00 3.20 18.63
CA HIS A 445 -10.30 2.98 17.99
C HIS A 445 -10.13 3.08 16.48
N THR A 446 -10.13 1.94 15.80
CA THR A 446 -9.84 1.91 14.36
C THR A 446 -11.02 2.43 13.56
N PRO A 447 -10.78 3.06 12.39
CA PRO A 447 -11.85 3.49 11.52
C PRO A 447 -12.72 2.33 11.04
N LEU A 448 -14.03 2.55 11.00
CA LEU A 448 -14.97 1.79 10.19
C LEU A 448 -15.43 2.72 9.07
N CYS A 449 -15.03 2.41 7.83
CA CYS A 449 -15.31 3.25 6.67
C CYS A 449 -15.98 2.47 5.55
N GLU A 450 -16.89 3.12 4.83
CA GLU A 450 -17.44 2.56 3.60
C GLU A 450 -16.30 2.35 2.58
N ALA A 451 -16.23 1.15 2.01
CA ALA A 451 -15.22 0.79 1.03
C ALA A 451 -15.55 1.47 -0.31
N LYS A 452 -14.54 2.03 -0.97
CA LYS A 452 -14.69 2.57 -2.34
C LYS A 452 -15.05 1.47 -3.34
N ILE A 453 -14.66 0.22 -3.08
CA ILE A 453 -15.03 -0.94 -3.90
C ILE A 453 -16.55 -1.19 -3.94
N SER A 454 -17.32 -0.72 -2.96
CA SER A 454 -18.80 -0.82 -2.94
C SER A 454 -19.45 -0.22 -4.18
N LYS A 455 -18.83 0.80 -4.79
CA LYS A 455 -19.35 1.44 -6.02
C LYS A 455 -19.32 0.52 -7.24
N TYR A 456 -18.49 -0.50 -7.22
CA TYR A 456 -18.24 -1.41 -8.34
C TYR A 456 -18.87 -2.79 -8.11
N MET A 457 -19.61 -2.96 -7.01
CA MET A 457 -20.24 -4.22 -6.64
C MET A 457 -21.68 -3.97 -6.15
N ASP A 458 -22.52 -5.00 -6.19
CA ASP A 458 -23.88 -4.94 -5.64
C ASP A 458 -23.93 -5.03 -4.09
N TYR A 459 -22.83 -4.71 -3.40
CA TYR A 459 -22.68 -4.84 -1.94
C TYR A 459 -22.30 -3.49 -1.33
N ASN A 460 -22.94 -3.14 -0.20
CA ASN A 460 -22.50 -2.01 0.62
C ASN A 460 -21.43 -2.51 1.60
N ILE A 461 -20.18 -2.50 1.17
CA ILE A 461 -19.04 -3.02 1.92
C ILE A 461 -18.50 -1.92 2.83
N TYR A 462 -18.29 -2.26 4.10
CA TYR A 462 -17.60 -1.43 5.08
C TYR A 462 -16.34 -2.15 5.55
N LEU A 463 -15.25 -1.42 5.74
CA LEU A 463 -13.98 -1.95 6.19
C LEU A 463 -13.77 -1.57 7.65
N LYS A 464 -13.55 -2.57 8.51
CA LYS A 464 -13.03 -2.35 9.86
C LYS A 464 -11.51 -2.43 9.81
N CYS A 465 -10.84 -1.29 9.81
CA CYS A 465 -9.43 -1.13 9.44
C CYS A 465 -8.45 -1.45 10.58
N GLU A 466 -8.44 -2.70 11.04
CA GLU A 466 -7.49 -3.16 12.09
C GLU A 466 -6.04 -3.20 11.62
N ASN A 467 -5.78 -3.14 10.32
CA ASN A 467 -4.44 -2.90 9.77
C ASN A 467 -3.88 -1.52 10.15
N LEU A 468 -4.70 -0.57 10.61
CA LEU A 468 -4.28 0.77 11.06
C LEU A 468 -3.97 0.85 12.56
N GLN A 469 -3.98 -0.28 13.26
CA GLN A 469 -3.48 -0.41 14.63
C GLN A 469 -2.00 -0.05 14.75
N TYR A 470 -1.46 0.16 15.97
CA TYR A 470 -0.07 0.61 16.12
C TYR A 470 0.92 -0.40 15.52
N THR A 471 0.71 -1.67 15.87
CA THR A 471 1.48 -2.79 15.33
C THR A 471 1.00 -3.25 13.95
N GLY A 472 -0.02 -2.61 13.38
CA GLY A 472 -0.53 -2.91 12.04
C GLY A 472 -1.46 -4.12 11.94
N SER A 473 -2.06 -4.58 13.06
CA SER A 473 -3.05 -5.66 13.06
C SER A 473 -3.93 -5.65 14.31
N CYS A 474 -5.04 -6.39 14.28
CA CYS A 474 -5.94 -6.58 15.43
C CYS A 474 -5.33 -7.35 16.61
N ALA A 475 -4.21 -8.06 16.42
CA ALA A 475 -3.63 -8.95 17.43
C ALA A 475 -3.34 -8.19 18.73
N GLU A 476 -2.91 -6.93 18.63
CA GLU A 476 -2.55 -6.10 19.77
C GLU A 476 -3.67 -5.89 20.80
N ARG A 477 -4.94 -5.96 20.38
CA ARG A 477 -6.09 -5.87 21.29
C ARG A 477 -6.12 -7.03 22.28
N GLY A 478 -5.94 -8.25 21.75
CA GLY A 478 -5.87 -9.47 22.53
C GLY A 478 -4.65 -9.48 23.43
N ILE A 479 -3.48 -9.16 22.86
CA ILE A 479 -2.22 -9.09 23.62
C ILE A 479 -2.32 -8.12 24.78
N ARG A 480 -2.72 -6.87 24.53
CA ARG A 480 -2.78 -5.84 25.58
C ARG A 480 -3.76 -6.24 26.68
N ASN A 481 -4.92 -6.79 26.32
CA ASN A 481 -5.86 -7.28 27.31
C ASN A 481 -5.26 -8.42 28.15
N ALA A 482 -4.58 -9.38 27.53
CA ALA A 482 -3.96 -10.49 28.25
C ALA A 482 -2.89 -9.99 29.22
N LEU A 483 -1.96 -9.15 28.76
CA LEU A 483 -0.92 -8.56 29.60
C LEU A 483 -1.50 -7.80 30.82
N LEU A 484 -2.57 -7.03 30.62
CA LEU A 484 -3.22 -6.29 31.70
C LEU A 484 -4.08 -7.18 32.61
N ALA A 485 -4.71 -8.23 32.06
CA ALA A 485 -5.56 -9.14 32.82
C ALA A 485 -4.76 -10.04 33.77
N TYR A 486 -3.59 -10.50 33.32
CA TYR A 486 -2.65 -11.22 34.16
C TYR A 486 -1.97 -10.33 35.22
N GLY A 487 -1.92 -9.01 35.00
CA GLY A 487 -1.51 -8.05 36.02
C GLY A 487 -0.09 -8.28 36.56
N GLY A 488 0.11 -8.05 37.86
CA GLY A 488 1.41 -8.18 38.54
C GLY A 488 1.97 -9.60 38.62
N ASP A 489 1.20 -10.63 38.26
CA ASP A 489 1.65 -12.03 38.29
C ASP A 489 2.68 -12.36 37.20
N ILE A 490 2.69 -11.58 36.11
CA ILE A 490 3.74 -11.65 35.08
C ILE A 490 5.01 -10.93 35.56
N GLY A 491 4.87 -9.82 36.31
CA GLY A 491 5.95 -9.08 36.96
C GLY A 491 7.25 -8.95 36.14
N ASP A 492 8.39 -9.11 36.83
CA ASP A 492 9.73 -9.15 36.23
C ASP A 492 10.02 -10.47 35.46
N ARG A 493 9.14 -11.48 35.56
CA ARG A 493 9.34 -12.79 34.90
C ARG A 493 9.13 -12.66 33.40
N GLY A 494 8.20 -11.80 32.98
CA GLY A 494 7.92 -11.53 31.58
C GLY A 494 7.11 -12.62 30.88
N VAL A 495 6.95 -12.44 29.58
CA VAL A 495 6.17 -13.33 28.72
C VAL A 495 7.04 -13.92 27.60
N ILE A 496 6.73 -15.17 27.23
CA ILE A 496 7.31 -15.84 26.08
C ILE A 496 6.24 -16.10 25.01
N VAL A 497 6.52 -15.70 23.77
CA VAL A 497 5.58 -15.86 22.65
C VAL A 497 6.26 -16.59 21.48
N PRO A 498 5.88 -17.85 21.20
CA PRO A 498 6.32 -18.54 20.01
C PRO A 498 5.45 -18.11 18.82
N SER A 499 5.87 -17.07 18.09
CA SER A 499 5.10 -16.56 16.95
C SER A 499 5.99 -15.92 15.90
N LEU A 500 5.68 -16.23 14.65
CA LEU A 500 6.30 -15.65 13.45
C LEU A 500 5.65 -14.34 13.00
N GLY A 501 4.55 -13.92 13.63
CA GLY A 501 3.60 -12.99 13.03
C GLY A 501 3.13 -11.86 13.93
N ASN A 502 1.89 -11.44 13.70
CA ASN A 502 1.28 -10.27 14.31
C ASN A 502 1.23 -10.31 15.85
N MET A 503 1.14 -11.49 16.45
CA MET A 503 1.18 -11.64 17.90
C MET A 503 2.55 -11.34 18.50
N ALA A 504 3.64 -11.78 17.87
CA ALA A 504 4.99 -11.44 18.32
C ALA A 504 5.19 -9.92 18.33
N LEU A 505 4.78 -9.25 17.25
CA LEU A 505 4.89 -7.80 17.13
C LEU A 505 4.00 -7.05 18.14
N GLY A 506 2.76 -7.52 18.31
CA GLY A 506 1.83 -7.04 19.33
C GLY A 506 2.42 -7.13 20.74
N THR A 507 3.01 -8.28 21.06
CA THR A 507 3.61 -8.57 22.37
C THR A 507 4.84 -7.74 22.62
N ALA A 508 5.75 -7.64 21.65
CA ALA A 508 6.94 -6.79 21.75
C ALA A 508 6.58 -5.33 22.07
N TYR A 509 5.63 -4.76 21.33
CA TYR A 509 5.21 -3.37 21.54
C TYR A 509 4.48 -3.15 22.88
N HIS A 510 3.47 -3.96 23.20
CA HIS A 510 2.69 -3.77 24.43
C HIS A 510 3.46 -4.17 25.68
N GLY A 511 4.32 -5.19 25.60
CA GLY A 511 5.26 -5.50 26.67
C GLY A 511 6.21 -4.35 26.96
N GLY A 512 6.83 -3.77 25.93
CA GLY A 512 7.71 -2.61 26.08
C GLY A 512 7.01 -1.38 26.67
N THR A 513 5.78 -1.07 26.23
CA THR A 513 5.02 0.08 26.78
C THR A 513 4.53 -0.14 28.22
N LEU A 514 4.31 -1.40 28.63
CA LEU A 514 3.92 -1.76 29.99
C LEU A 514 5.12 -2.08 30.91
N GLY A 515 6.35 -2.08 30.38
CA GLY A 515 7.55 -2.44 31.13
C GLY A 515 7.68 -3.94 31.43
N ILE A 516 6.99 -4.80 30.68
CA ILE A 516 7.01 -6.26 30.84
C ILE A 516 8.10 -6.84 29.92
N PRO A 517 9.05 -7.64 30.43
CA PRO A 517 10.03 -8.33 29.59
C PRO A 517 9.35 -9.28 28.58
N VAL A 518 9.78 -9.24 27.33
CA VAL A 518 9.21 -10.07 26.25
C VAL A 518 10.31 -10.88 25.58
N THR A 519 10.12 -12.19 25.54
CA THR A 519 10.91 -13.12 24.74
C THR A 519 10.07 -13.62 23.56
N VAL A 520 10.55 -13.37 22.35
CA VAL A 520 9.91 -13.84 21.11
C VAL A 520 10.72 -14.99 20.56
N VAL A 521 10.10 -16.17 20.41
CA VAL A 521 10.75 -17.33 19.82
C VAL A 521 10.28 -17.50 18.39
N MET A 522 11.23 -17.52 17.45
CA MET A 522 10.98 -17.72 16.03
C MET A 522 11.89 -18.82 15.47
N PRO A 523 11.50 -19.52 14.40
CA PRO A 523 12.39 -20.41 13.65
C PRO A 523 13.60 -19.68 13.06
N GLU A 524 14.71 -20.39 12.84
CA GLU A 524 15.94 -19.81 12.27
C GLU A 524 15.76 -19.24 10.85
N ARG A 525 14.82 -19.80 10.08
CA ARG A 525 14.53 -19.36 8.70
C ARG A 525 13.58 -18.16 8.62
N THR A 526 13.30 -17.50 9.74
CA THR A 526 12.43 -16.34 9.78
C THR A 526 13.05 -15.19 8.99
N PRO A 527 12.29 -14.49 8.11
CA PRO A 527 12.85 -13.35 7.40
C PRO A 527 13.42 -12.31 8.38
N PRO A 528 14.66 -11.84 8.19
CA PRO A 528 15.35 -10.96 9.15
C PRO A 528 14.54 -9.71 9.55
N ALA A 529 13.76 -9.17 8.62
CA ALA A 529 12.91 -8.01 8.88
C ALA A 529 11.87 -8.22 9.99
N HIS A 530 11.34 -9.44 10.18
CA HIS A 530 10.38 -9.73 11.24
C HIS A 530 11.04 -9.80 12.61
N ALA A 531 12.19 -10.48 12.69
CA ALA A 531 13.01 -10.58 13.90
C ALA A 531 13.52 -9.19 14.33
N GLN A 532 14.09 -8.43 13.38
CA GLN A 532 14.58 -7.07 13.63
C GLN A 532 13.47 -6.16 14.16
N ARG A 533 12.26 -6.22 13.61
CA ARG A 533 11.15 -5.36 14.05
C ARG A 533 10.74 -5.64 15.50
N CYS A 534 10.81 -6.90 15.95
CA CYS A 534 10.53 -7.24 17.35
C CYS A 534 11.65 -6.74 18.26
N SER A 535 12.91 -6.88 17.83
CA SER A 535 14.08 -6.38 18.57
C SER A 535 14.10 -4.85 18.68
N GLU A 536 13.74 -4.12 17.61
CA GLU A 536 13.57 -2.65 17.59
C GLU A 536 12.55 -2.15 18.62
N LEU A 537 11.59 -3.00 19.01
CA LEU A 537 10.57 -2.71 20.01
C LEU A 537 10.97 -3.14 21.43
N GLY A 538 12.18 -3.68 21.60
CA GLY A 538 12.75 -4.06 22.89
C GLY A 538 12.50 -5.51 23.31
N ALA A 539 12.00 -6.37 22.43
CA ALA A 539 11.88 -7.80 22.73
C ALA A 539 13.22 -8.53 22.56
N ASP A 540 13.46 -9.52 23.41
CA ASP A 540 14.54 -10.49 23.23
C ASP A 540 14.11 -11.53 22.19
N VAL A 541 14.85 -11.66 21.10
CA VAL A 541 14.47 -12.52 19.96
C VAL A 541 15.37 -13.75 19.95
N VAL A 542 14.75 -14.90 20.15
CA VAL A 542 15.41 -16.21 20.11
C VAL A 542 15.05 -16.92 18.80
N LEU A 543 16.06 -17.15 17.97
CA LEU A 543 15.93 -17.97 16.77
C LEU A 543 16.26 -19.43 17.11
N CYS A 544 15.26 -20.31 17.08
CA CYS A 544 15.42 -21.72 17.44
C CYS A 544 14.49 -22.62 16.62
N GLY A 545 15.08 -23.67 16.02
CA GLY A 545 14.35 -24.70 15.28
C GLY A 545 14.11 -24.37 13.81
N ASP A 546 13.67 -25.37 13.05
CA ASP A 546 13.43 -25.25 11.61
C ASP A 546 12.03 -24.70 11.29
N ASN A 547 11.06 -24.96 12.17
CA ASN A 547 9.65 -24.63 11.97
C ASN A 547 8.99 -24.09 13.25
N LEU A 548 7.74 -23.61 13.14
CA LEU A 548 7.02 -23.00 14.26
C LEU A 548 6.76 -24.00 15.40
N ASP A 549 6.57 -25.28 15.10
CA ASP A 549 6.33 -26.30 16.14
C ASP A 549 7.58 -26.52 17.00
N ASP A 550 8.78 -26.43 16.40
CA ASP A 550 10.05 -26.46 17.14
C ASP A 550 10.17 -25.24 18.06
N ALA A 551 9.81 -24.04 17.57
CA ALA A 551 9.80 -22.81 18.35
C ALA A 551 8.79 -22.88 19.52
N ILE A 552 7.60 -23.45 19.30
CA ILE A 552 6.60 -23.70 20.35
C ILE A 552 7.15 -24.69 21.40
N SER A 553 7.80 -25.77 20.94
CA SER A 553 8.37 -26.79 21.83
C SER A 553 9.49 -26.20 22.70
N TYR A 554 10.33 -25.35 22.10
CA TYR A 554 11.35 -24.59 22.82
C TYR A 554 10.72 -23.63 23.84
N ALA A 555 9.70 -22.86 23.44
CA ALA A 555 9.00 -21.94 24.34
C ALA A 555 8.35 -22.67 25.52
N LYS A 556 7.76 -23.85 25.30
CA LYS A 556 7.21 -24.70 26.38
C LYS A 556 8.28 -25.20 27.34
N LYS A 557 9.46 -25.56 26.83
CA LYS A 557 10.60 -25.95 27.66
C LYS A 557 11.07 -24.77 28.53
N ILE A 558 11.26 -23.60 27.94
CA ILE A 558 11.64 -22.38 28.68
C ILE A 558 10.56 -21.98 29.68
N HIS A 559 9.28 -22.12 29.34
CA HIS A 559 8.16 -21.89 30.26
C HIS A 559 8.25 -22.80 31.50
N GLN A 560 8.58 -24.09 31.31
CA GLN A 560 8.76 -25.06 32.40
C GLN A 560 10.01 -24.77 33.25
N GLU A 561 11.07 -24.25 32.64
CA GLU A 561 12.36 -23.98 33.28
C GLU A 561 12.47 -22.58 33.93
N GLY A 562 11.77 -21.57 33.39
CA GLY A 562 12.05 -20.14 33.60
C GLY A 562 10.92 -19.29 34.20
N HIS A 563 9.80 -19.89 34.62
CA HIS A 563 8.64 -19.19 35.22
C HIS A 563 7.98 -18.07 34.37
N GLN A 564 8.37 -17.87 33.10
CA GLN A 564 7.74 -16.88 32.20
C GLN A 564 6.38 -17.38 31.72
N THR A 565 5.37 -16.52 31.57
CA THR A 565 4.05 -16.94 31.07
C THR A 565 4.09 -17.13 29.55
N ILE A 566 3.68 -18.30 29.05
CA ILE A 566 3.52 -18.52 27.61
C ILE A 566 2.20 -17.90 27.14
N LEU A 567 2.26 -17.07 26.10
CA LEU A 567 1.09 -16.41 25.56
C LEU A 567 0.69 -17.02 24.22
N ASP A 568 -0.51 -17.61 24.16
CA ASP A 568 -1.07 -18.30 22.99
C ASP A 568 -2.24 -17.50 22.38
N ALA A 569 -2.51 -17.72 21.10
CA ALA A 569 -3.64 -17.11 20.39
C ALA A 569 -5.00 -17.56 20.95
N ASP A 570 -5.09 -18.79 21.48
CA ASP A 570 -6.32 -19.38 22.02
C ASP A 570 -6.50 -19.12 23.53
N ASP A 571 -5.65 -18.27 24.12
CA ASP A 571 -5.76 -17.81 25.49
C ASP A 571 -7.10 -17.05 25.71
N PRO A 572 -7.90 -17.37 26.76
CA PRO A 572 -9.17 -16.71 27.05
C PRO A 572 -9.10 -15.18 27.13
N HIS A 573 -8.03 -14.61 27.68
CA HIS A 573 -7.85 -13.17 27.76
C HIS A 573 -7.47 -12.58 26.40
N VAL A 574 -6.66 -13.26 25.59
CA VAL A 574 -6.39 -12.83 24.22
C VAL A 574 -7.68 -12.81 23.40
N ILE A 575 -8.48 -13.89 23.47
CA ILE A 575 -9.79 -13.99 22.81
C ILE A 575 -10.72 -12.85 23.27
N ALA A 576 -10.82 -12.59 24.58
CA ALA A 576 -11.67 -11.53 25.10
C ALA A 576 -11.29 -10.14 24.57
N GLY A 577 -9.99 -9.84 24.50
CA GLY A 577 -9.48 -8.57 23.96
C GLY A 577 -9.78 -8.39 22.47
N LEU A 578 -9.67 -9.46 21.67
CA LEU A 578 -10.04 -9.43 20.24
C LEU A 578 -11.53 -9.13 20.03
N GLY A 579 -12.40 -9.52 20.96
CA GLY A 579 -13.85 -9.30 20.88
C GLY A 579 -14.27 -7.83 20.89
N THR A 580 -13.38 -6.95 21.37
CA THR A 580 -13.60 -5.49 21.33
C THR A 580 -13.76 -4.96 19.92
N VAL A 581 -13.19 -5.64 18.90
CA VAL A 581 -13.46 -5.35 17.48
C VAL A 581 -14.95 -5.44 17.17
N GLY A 582 -15.64 -6.47 17.67
CA GLY A 582 -17.07 -6.65 17.46
C GLY A 582 -17.91 -5.59 18.19
N VAL A 583 -17.47 -5.17 19.37
CA VAL A 583 -18.12 -4.06 20.12
C VAL A 583 -18.02 -2.76 19.33
N GLU A 584 -16.82 -2.43 18.82
CA GLU A 584 -16.63 -1.24 18.00
C GLU A 584 -17.44 -1.28 16.70
N ILE A 585 -17.49 -2.41 16.01
CA ILE A 585 -18.28 -2.55 14.76
C ILE A 585 -19.76 -2.22 15.01
N VAL A 586 -20.38 -2.82 16.04
CA VAL A 586 -21.80 -2.59 16.32
C VAL A 586 -22.05 -1.17 16.84
N THR A 587 -21.06 -0.55 17.49
CA THR A 587 -21.18 0.83 17.96
C THR A 587 -21.03 1.84 16.82
N GLN A 588 -20.07 1.61 15.91
CA GLN A 588 -19.77 2.48 14.77
C GLN A 588 -20.78 2.31 13.62
N LEU A 589 -21.36 1.13 13.46
CA LEU A 589 -22.38 0.84 12.46
C LEU A 589 -23.50 -0.05 13.05
N PRO A 590 -24.41 0.50 13.88
CA PRO A 590 -25.52 -0.24 14.50
C PRO A 590 -26.42 -0.97 13.51
N GLU A 591 -26.48 -0.50 12.27
CA GLU A 591 -27.23 -1.06 11.15
C GLU A 591 -26.51 -2.18 10.38
N ALA A 592 -25.32 -2.62 10.77
CA ALA A 592 -24.58 -3.69 10.08
C ALA A 592 -25.38 -5.00 9.96
N ASP A 593 -25.58 -5.49 8.74
CA ASP A 593 -26.36 -6.71 8.47
C ASP A 593 -25.52 -7.98 8.66
N ALA A 594 -24.23 -7.89 8.30
CA ALA A 594 -23.29 -9.00 8.43
C ALA A 594 -21.88 -8.51 8.76
N VAL A 595 -21.11 -9.34 9.47
CA VAL A 595 -19.69 -9.17 9.73
C VAL A 595 -18.93 -10.39 9.21
N ILE A 596 -17.95 -10.18 8.34
CA ILE A 596 -17.10 -11.20 7.77
C ILE A 596 -15.71 -11.10 8.41
N VAL A 597 -15.27 -12.18 9.05
CA VAL A 597 -14.08 -12.22 9.90
C VAL A 597 -13.08 -13.25 9.36
N PRO A 598 -11.81 -12.85 9.09
CA PRO A 598 -10.75 -13.80 8.73
C PRO A 598 -10.46 -14.81 9.85
N VAL A 599 -10.17 -16.06 9.49
CA VAL A 599 -10.04 -17.16 10.45
C VAL A 599 -8.65 -17.82 10.39
N ALA A 600 -7.82 -17.54 11.39
CA ALA A 600 -6.66 -18.33 11.78
C ALA A 600 -7.11 -19.43 12.77
N GLY A 601 -6.53 -19.52 13.97
CA GLY A 601 -6.97 -20.46 15.03
C GLY A 601 -8.41 -20.24 15.54
N GLY A 602 -9.11 -19.19 15.12
CA GLY A 602 -10.53 -18.95 15.43
C GLY A 602 -10.80 -17.87 16.49
N ALA A 603 -9.79 -17.42 17.23
CA ALA A 603 -9.93 -16.47 18.34
C ALA A 603 -10.66 -15.17 17.97
N LEU A 604 -10.28 -14.52 16.84
CA LEU A 604 -10.94 -13.31 16.36
C LEU A 604 -12.41 -13.58 15.96
N LEU A 605 -12.67 -14.67 15.25
CA LEU A 605 -14.03 -15.05 14.86
C LEU A 605 -14.91 -15.33 16.08
N ALA A 606 -14.42 -16.14 17.02
CA ALA A 606 -15.13 -16.52 18.24
C ALA A 606 -15.55 -15.28 19.04
N SER A 607 -14.61 -14.35 19.20
CA SER A 607 -14.80 -13.16 20.03
C SER A 607 -15.70 -12.11 19.38
N VAL A 608 -15.52 -11.84 18.08
CA VAL A 608 -16.43 -10.97 17.31
C VAL A 608 -17.84 -11.56 17.26
N LEU A 609 -17.97 -12.88 17.09
CA LEU A 609 -19.25 -13.58 17.10
C LEU A 609 -20.00 -13.35 18.42
N VAL A 610 -19.33 -13.53 19.56
CA VAL A 610 -19.93 -13.30 20.89
C VAL A 610 -20.39 -11.85 21.06
N ALA A 611 -19.56 -10.87 20.66
CA ALA A 611 -19.91 -9.45 20.74
C ALA A 611 -21.11 -9.11 19.86
N CYS A 612 -21.08 -9.49 18.58
CA CYS A 612 -22.14 -9.22 17.62
C CYS A 612 -23.45 -9.89 18.03
N LYS A 613 -23.45 -11.19 18.37
CA LYS A 613 -24.70 -11.89 18.75
C LYS A 613 -25.33 -11.34 20.03
N LYS A 614 -24.54 -10.77 20.95
CA LYS A 614 -25.06 -10.16 22.16
C LYS A 614 -25.59 -8.75 21.95
N LEU A 615 -24.87 -7.92 21.19
CA LEU A 615 -25.23 -6.51 20.97
C LEU A 615 -26.26 -6.32 19.83
N LYS A 616 -26.22 -7.19 18.82
CA LYS A 616 -27.12 -7.19 17.67
C LYS A 616 -27.38 -8.62 17.19
N CYS A 617 -28.35 -9.30 17.81
CA CYS A 617 -28.67 -10.70 17.53
C CYS A 617 -29.05 -10.99 16.07
N SER A 618 -29.58 -9.98 15.34
CA SER A 618 -29.92 -10.08 13.92
C SER A 618 -28.71 -10.00 12.98
N CYS A 619 -27.54 -9.59 13.47
CA CYS A 619 -26.33 -9.50 12.68
C CYS A 619 -25.79 -10.91 12.37
N LEU A 620 -25.55 -11.18 11.09
CA LEU A 620 -24.90 -12.40 10.62
C LEU A 620 -23.39 -12.29 10.84
N VAL A 621 -22.75 -13.38 11.24
CA VAL A 621 -21.31 -13.43 11.44
C VAL A 621 -20.75 -14.59 10.63
N TYR A 622 -19.93 -14.26 9.65
CA TYR A 622 -19.31 -15.21 8.73
C TYR A 622 -17.81 -15.31 9.00
N GLY A 623 -17.28 -16.52 8.98
CA GLY A 623 -15.83 -16.75 8.96
C GLY A 623 -15.32 -16.85 7.52
N ALA A 624 -14.11 -16.37 7.24
CA ALA A 624 -13.44 -16.53 5.95
C ALA A 624 -12.03 -17.13 6.14
N GLU A 625 -11.71 -18.20 5.40
CA GLU A 625 -10.37 -18.80 5.39
C GLU A 625 -9.92 -19.19 3.97
N CYS A 626 -8.61 -19.35 3.78
CA CYS A 626 -8.02 -19.72 2.50
C CYS A 626 -8.29 -21.20 2.15
N SER A 627 -8.66 -21.47 0.89
CA SER A 627 -8.96 -22.82 0.39
C SER A 627 -7.79 -23.79 0.46
N LYS A 628 -6.55 -23.28 0.53
CA LYS A 628 -5.35 -24.09 0.72
C LYS A 628 -5.17 -24.64 2.14
N VAL A 629 -5.73 -23.98 3.16
CA VAL A 629 -5.63 -24.39 4.58
C VAL A 629 -6.99 -24.24 5.28
N PRO A 630 -8.02 -25.03 4.90
CA PRO A 630 -9.41 -24.86 5.36
C PRO A 630 -9.68 -25.57 6.70
N LYS A 631 -9.01 -25.12 7.75
CA LYS A 631 -8.99 -25.76 9.08
C LYS A 631 -10.29 -25.59 9.86
N MET A 632 -10.91 -24.41 9.84
CA MET A 632 -12.15 -24.17 10.58
C MET A 632 -13.31 -24.91 9.90
N MET A 633 -13.38 -24.90 8.57
CA MET A 633 -14.36 -25.67 7.82
C MET A 633 -14.27 -27.16 8.15
N LYS A 634 -13.06 -27.74 8.13
CA LYS A 634 -12.85 -29.15 8.47
C LYS A 634 -13.19 -29.46 9.93
N ALA A 635 -12.85 -28.58 10.87
CA ALA A 635 -13.20 -28.74 12.28
C ALA A 635 -14.72 -28.71 12.52
N LEU A 636 -15.45 -27.82 11.84
CA LEU A 636 -16.91 -27.75 11.90
C LEU A 636 -17.56 -29.02 11.33
N GLN A 637 -17.06 -29.51 10.18
CA GLN A 637 -17.53 -30.77 9.57
C GLN A 637 -17.28 -31.98 10.47
N ALA A 638 -16.11 -32.03 11.14
CA ALA A 638 -15.76 -33.12 12.05
C ALA A 638 -16.42 -32.98 13.45
N GLY A 639 -17.01 -31.82 13.76
CA GLY A 639 -17.59 -31.51 15.07
C GLY A 639 -16.58 -31.32 16.22
N ARG A 640 -15.28 -31.32 15.90
CA ARG A 640 -14.13 -31.17 16.83
C ARG A 640 -12.91 -30.59 16.08
N PRO A 641 -11.94 -29.96 16.77
CA PRO A 641 -10.67 -29.58 16.16
C PRO A 641 -9.97 -30.79 15.51
N VAL A 642 -9.52 -30.60 14.28
CA VAL A 642 -8.75 -31.58 13.52
C VAL A 642 -7.54 -30.89 12.88
N PRO A 643 -6.37 -31.55 12.80
CA PRO A 643 -5.22 -30.99 12.13
C PRO A 643 -5.41 -31.00 10.61
N VAL A 644 -4.82 -30.01 9.93
CA VAL A 644 -4.72 -29.91 8.48
C VAL A 644 -3.27 -29.61 8.10
N THR A 645 -2.85 -30.12 6.95
CA THR A 645 -1.54 -29.80 6.38
C THR A 645 -1.46 -28.32 6.04
N VAL A 646 -0.47 -27.63 6.59
CA VAL A 646 -0.20 -26.22 6.27
C VAL A 646 0.60 -26.15 4.97
N VAL A 647 0.08 -25.42 3.99
CA VAL A 647 0.72 -25.20 2.69
C VAL A 647 0.99 -23.71 2.50
N PRO A 648 2.18 -23.30 1.98
CA PRO A 648 2.46 -21.91 1.69
C PRO A 648 1.42 -21.27 0.76
N ASN A 649 0.93 -20.09 1.15
CA ASN A 649 -0.06 -19.33 0.40
C ASN A 649 -0.02 -17.83 0.78
N LEU A 650 -0.77 -17.00 0.07
CA LEU A 650 -0.81 -15.54 0.28
C LEU A 650 -1.38 -15.11 1.63
N ALA A 651 -2.26 -15.90 2.24
CA ALA A 651 -2.85 -15.63 3.56
C ALA A 651 -2.12 -16.41 4.66
N ASP A 652 -0.80 -16.30 4.69
CA ASP A 652 0.07 -16.98 5.66
C ASP A 652 -0.23 -16.61 7.12
N GLY A 653 -0.69 -15.39 7.40
CA GLY A 653 -1.19 -15.00 8.72
C GLY A 653 -2.42 -15.80 9.20
N LEU A 654 -3.08 -16.55 8.31
CA LEU A 654 -4.16 -17.49 8.65
C LEU A 654 -3.70 -18.95 8.73
N ASN A 655 -2.42 -19.24 8.48
CA ASN A 655 -1.92 -20.60 8.47
C ASN A 655 -1.70 -21.11 9.89
N THR A 656 -2.62 -21.95 10.36
CA THR A 656 -2.42 -22.78 11.55
C THR A 656 -2.82 -24.21 11.21
N SER A 657 -2.16 -25.19 11.82
CA SER A 657 -2.45 -26.61 11.57
C SER A 657 -3.79 -27.02 12.16
N SER A 658 -4.22 -26.44 13.28
CA SER A 658 -5.52 -26.70 13.87
C SER A 658 -6.19 -25.43 14.39
N VAL A 659 -7.46 -25.59 14.79
CA VAL A 659 -8.28 -24.56 15.44
C VAL A 659 -8.04 -24.65 16.95
N GLY A 660 -8.05 -23.49 17.63
CA GLY A 660 -7.99 -23.44 19.09
C GLY A 660 -9.19 -24.11 19.76
N ALA A 661 -8.96 -24.75 20.90
CA ALA A 661 -10.01 -25.47 21.63
C ALA A 661 -11.06 -24.51 22.21
N ASN A 662 -10.63 -23.39 22.79
CA ASN A 662 -11.50 -22.37 23.38
C ASN A 662 -12.29 -21.63 22.28
N ALA A 663 -11.60 -21.24 21.21
CA ALA A 663 -12.22 -20.66 20.03
C ALA A 663 -13.27 -21.59 19.41
N PHE A 664 -12.94 -22.86 19.20
CA PHE A 664 -13.88 -23.83 18.62
C PHE A 664 -15.10 -24.07 19.50
N ALA A 665 -14.90 -24.25 20.81
CA ALA A 665 -15.99 -24.42 21.77
C ALA A 665 -16.94 -23.22 21.80
N THR A 666 -16.40 -22.01 21.60
CA THR A 666 -17.19 -20.78 21.51
C THR A 666 -17.95 -20.65 20.19
N ILE A 667 -17.36 -21.09 19.07
CA ILE A 667 -17.92 -20.96 17.71
C ILE A 667 -18.99 -22.02 17.43
N LYS A 668 -18.79 -23.24 17.93
CA LYS A 668 -19.63 -24.40 17.66
C LYS A 668 -21.11 -24.07 17.93
N ASN A 669 -21.96 -24.35 16.94
CA ASN A 669 -23.42 -24.09 16.95
C ASN A 669 -23.85 -22.62 17.02
N ARG A 670 -22.93 -21.64 16.95
CA ARG A 670 -23.26 -20.20 17.00
C ARG A 670 -22.93 -19.46 15.70
N LEU A 671 -21.99 -19.97 14.91
CA LEU A 671 -21.57 -19.37 13.64
C LEU A 671 -22.65 -19.50 12.57
N ASP A 672 -22.93 -18.43 11.82
CA ASP A 672 -23.91 -18.48 10.74
C ASP A 672 -23.37 -19.23 9.52
N ARG A 673 -22.12 -18.93 9.10
CA ARG A 673 -21.49 -19.62 7.95
C ARG A 673 -19.97 -19.49 7.94
N MET A 674 -19.30 -20.51 7.43
CA MET A 674 -17.87 -20.48 7.11
C MET A 674 -17.67 -20.41 5.59
N LEU A 675 -16.81 -19.51 5.13
CA LEU A 675 -16.51 -19.21 3.73
C LEU A 675 -15.08 -19.65 3.40
N VAL A 676 -14.93 -20.37 2.29
CA VAL A 676 -13.63 -20.86 1.80
C VAL A 676 -13.25 -20.06 0.56
N VAL A 677 -12.16 -19.31 0.65
CA VAL A 677 -11.75 -18.29 -0.33
C VAL A 677 -10.54 -18.77 -1.12
N ASP A 678 -10.59 -18.63 -2.44
CA ASP A 678 -9.45 -18.99 -3.27
C ASP A 678 -8.35 -17.94 -3.21
N GLU A 679 -7.10 -18.42 -3.18
CA GLU A 679 -5.91 -17.57 -3.10
C GLU A 679 -5.84 -16.51 -4.20
N LEU A 680 -6.42 -16.78 -5.37
CA LEU A 680 -6.50 -15.83 -6.47
C LEU A 680 -7.33 -14.59 -6.11
N TYR A 681 -8.47 -14.77 -5.44
CA TYR A 681 -9.31 -13.67 -4.98
C TYR A 681 -8.66 -12.91 -3.82
N ILE A 682 -7.84 -13.58 -3.01
CA ILE A 682 -6.99 -12.93 -2.01
C ILE A 682 -6.00 -11.97 -2.72
N ALA A 683 -5.32 -12.42 -3.77
CA ALA A 683 -4.42 -11.55 -4.55
C ALA A 683 -5.15 -10.34 -5.17
N ARG A 684 -6.35 -10.57 -5.74
CA ARG A 684 -7.19 -9.49 -6.31
C ARG A 684 -7.64 -8.49 -5.25
N ALA A 685 -8.04 -8.97 -4.07
CA ALA A 685 -8.44 -8.12 -2.96
C ALA A 685 -7.26 -7.28 -2.44
N MET A 686 -6.06 -7.85 -2.36
CA MET A 686 -4.85 -7.09 -2.02
C MET A 686 -4.60 -5.94 -3.01
N ILE A 687 -4.69 -6.19 -4.32
CA ILE A 687 -4.55 -5.13 -5.33
C ILE A 687 -5.65 -4.08 -5.19
N SER A 688 -6.90 -4.51 -4.98
CA SER A 688 -8.02 -3.58 -4.82
C SER A 688 -7.84 -2.66 -3.60
N MET A 689 -7.35 -3.19 -2.48
CA MET A 689 -7.02 -2.40 -1.29
C MET A 689 -5.93 -1.34 -1.59
N LEU A 690 -4.89 -1.70 -2.34
CA LEU A 690 -3.83 -0.77 -2.73
C LEU A 690 -4.31 0.31 -3.73
N GLU A 691 -5.07 -0.10 -4.75
CA GLU A 691 -5.45 0.76 -5.88
C GLU A 691 -6.69 1.62 -5.60
N ARG A 692 -7.66 1.12 -4.82
CA ARG A 692 -8.92 1.83 -4.56
C ARG A 692 -8.93 2.43 -3.16
N GLU A 693 -8.68 1.60 -2.15
CA GLU A 693 -8.78 2.04 -0.75
C GLU A 693 -7.55 2.83 -0.28
N ARG A 694 -6.41 2.69 -0.97
CA ARG A 694 -5.11 3.30 -0.63
C ARG A 694 -4.56 2.81 0.73
N LEU A 695 -4.94 1.60 1.11
CA LEU A 695 -4.56 0.95 2.35
C LEU A 695 -3.74 -0.31 2.04
N VAL A 696 -2.75 -0.59 2.89
CA VAL A 696 -1.95 -1.82 2.83
C VAL A 696 -2.57 -2.86 3.76
N ALA A 697 -2.93 -4.01 3.21
CA ALA A 697 -3.42 -5.17 3.95
C ALA A 697 -2.69 -6.43 3.47
N ASP A 698 -2.36 -7.33 4.39
CA ASP A 698 -1.76 -8.62 4.07
C ASP A 698 -2.85 -9.61 3.60
N GLY A 699 -2.46 -10.82 3.16
CA GLY A 699 -3.43 -11.79 2.65
C GLY A 699 -4.45 -12.26 3.69
N ALA A 700 -4.07 -12.27 4.97
CA ALA A 700 -5.00 -12.55 6.07
C ALA A 700 -5.99 -11.39 6.25
N GLY A 701 -5.50 -10.16 6.20
CA GLY A 701 -6.27 -8.93 6.30
C GLY A 701 -7.34 -8.80 5.23
N VAL A 702 -7.05 -9.17 3.98
CA VAL A 702 -8.04 -9.04 2.90
C VAL A 702 -8.94 -10.25 2.71
N CYS A 703 -8.78 -11.32 3.48
CA CYS A 703 -9.52 -12.57 3.26
C CYS A 703 -11.06 -12.37 3.32
N ALA A 704 -11.53 -11.50 4.24
CA ALA A 704 -12.94 -11.12 4.32
C ALA A 704 -13.42 -10.37 3.07
N VAL A 705 -12.63 -9.41 2.56
CA VAL A 705 -12.93 -8.68 1.32
C VAL A 705 -12.93 -9.63 0.12
N ALA A 706 -11.95 -10.51 0.04
CA ALA A 706 -11.82 -11.51 -1.01
C ALA A 706 -13.03 -12.47 -1.06
N ALA A 707 -13.62 -12.84 0.08
CA ALA A 707 -14.84 -13.64 0.12
C ALA A 707 -16.03 -12.95 -0.56
N VAL A 708 -16.17 -11.63 -0.38
CA VAL A 708 -17.21 -10.83 -1.06
C VAL A 708 -16.89 -10.70 -2.55
N MET A 709 -15.64 -10.41 -2.91
CA MET A 709 -15.20 -10.30 -4.30
C MET A 709 -15.35 -11.61 -5.09
N GLN A 710 -15.22 -12.75 -4.43
CA GLN A 710 -15.46 -14.08 -5.01
C GLN A 710 -16.95 -14.40 -5.16
N GLY A 711 -17.83 -13.63 -4.52
CA GLY A 711 -19.29 -13.82 -4.62
C GLY A 711 -19.82 -14.93 -3.74
N LEU A 712 -19.13 -15.25 -2.64
CA LEU A 712 -19.53 -16.34 -1.74
C LEU A 712 -20.76 -16.00 -0.89
N VAL A 713 -21.21 -14.74 -0.89
CA VAL A 713 -22.29 -14.20 -0.05
C VAL A 713 -23.39 -13.49 -0.85
N PRO A 714 -23.98 -14.12 -1.89
CA PRO A 714 -25.00 -13.49 -2.74
C PRO A 714 -26.21 -12.96 -1.95
N GLU A 715 -26.52 -13.57 -0.80
CA GLU A 715 -27.60 -13.15 0.11
C GLU A 715 -27.37 -11.79 0.80
N LEU A 716 -26.14 -11.24 0.68
CA LEU A 716 -25.76 -9.92 1.21
C LEU A 716 -25.85 -8.80 0.17
N ARG A 717 -26.31 -9.06 -1.05
CA ARG A 717 -26.49 -8.00 -2.05
C ARG A 717 -27.46 -6.92 -1.53
N GLY A 718 -27.07 -5.65 -1.68
CA GLY A 718 -27.77 -4.48 -1.14
C GLY A 718 -27.69 -4.31 0.39
N LYS A 719 -27.11 -5.27 1.12
CA LYS A 719 -26.95 -5.22 2.57
C LYS A 719 -25.62 -4.59 2.97
N ARG A 720 -25.54 -4.12 4.22
CA ARG A 720 -24.35 -3.52 4.84
C ARG A 720 -23.47 -4.62 5.42
N ALA A 721 -22.47 -5.03 4.65
CA ALA A 721 -21.52 -6.07 5.03
C ALA A 721 -20.21 -5.45 5.54
N VAL A 722 -19.82 -5.77 6.77
CA VAL A 722 -18.56 -5.31 7.36
C VAL A 722 -17.48 -6.37 7.17
N CYS A 723 -16.41 -6.03 6.46
CA CYS A 723 -15.22 -6.86 6.30
C CYS A 723 -14.14 -6.42 7.31
N VAL A 724 -13.69 -7.34 8.16
CA VAL A 724 -12.59 -7.06 9.09
C VAL A 724 -11.25 -7.15 8.35
N VAL A 725 -10.55 -6.00 8.23
CA VAL A 725 -9.20 -5.93 7.67
C VAL A 725 -8.19 -6.21 8.77
N SER A 726 -7.98 -7.50 9.07
CA SER A 726 -7.33 -7.97 10.31
C SER A 726 -5.85 -7.59 10.46
N GLY A 727 -5.12 -7.34 9.37
CA GLY A 727 -3.68 -7.05 9.40
C GLY A 727 -3.12 -6.47 8.09
N GLY A 728 -1.97 -5.79 8.21
CA GLY A 728 -1.24 -5.17 7.10
C GLY A 728 0.27 -5.43 7.11
N ASN A 729 0.74 -6.47 7.81
CA ASN A 729 2.17 -6.72 8.02
C ASN A 729 2.77 -7.64 6.96
N ILE A 730 2.75 -7.15 5.71
CA ILE A 730 3.38 -7.83 4.58
C ILE A 730 4.79 -7.28 4.30
N ASP A 731 5.72 -8.19 4.04
CA ASP A 731 7.06 -7.86 3.54
C ASP A 731 7.00 -7.24 2.13
N CYS A 732 7.78 -6.20 1.88
CA CYS A 732 7.85 -5.51 0.58
C CYS A 732 8.16 -6.43 -0.61
N GLY A 733 9.11 -7.37 -0.44
CA GLY A 733 9.46 -8.32 -1.50
C GLY A 733 8.32 -9.29 -1.82
N ARG A 734 7.58 -9.74 -0.79
CA ARG A 734 6.35 -10.52 -0.97
C ARG A 734 5.25 -9.68 -1.63
N LEU A 735 5.02 -8.45 -1.19
CA LEU A 735 4.03 -7.55 -1.77
C LEU A 735 4.26 -7.31 -3.26
N ALA A 736 5.51 -7.02 -3.66
CA ALA A 736 5.88 -6.83 -5.07
C ALA A 736 5.55 -8.07 -5.93
N ARG A 737 5.85 -9.28 -5.45
CA ARG A 737 5.48 -10.53 -6.13
C ARG A 737 3.97 -10.73 -6.19
N THR A 738 3.25 -10.40 -5.13
CA THR A 738 1.78 -10.51 -5.10
C THR A 738 1.12 -9.55 -6.07
N ILE A 739 1.63 -8.32 -6.20
CA ILE A 739 1.18 -7.34 -7.20
C ILE A 739 1.30 -7.95 -8.61
N GLN A 740 2.44 -8.54 -8.95
CA GLN A 740 2.63 -9.17 -10.27
C GLN A 740 1.63 -10.31 -10.52
N ARG A 741 1.42 -11.18 -9.53
CA ARG A 741 0.46 -12.28 -9.62
C ARG A 741 -0.98 -11.78 -9.77
N GLY A 742 -1.37 -10.79 -8.99
CA GLY A 742 -2.72 -10.24 -9.07
C GLY A 742 -2.96 -9.49 -10.39
N LEU A 743 -1.96 -8.75 -10.92
CA LEU A 743 -2.04 -8.14 -12.25
C LEU A 743 -2.18 -9.19 -13.36
N GLY A 744 -1.47 -10.32 -13.22
CA GLY A 744 -1.64 -11.47 -14.11
C GLY A 744 -3.06 -12.04 -14.04
N SER A 745 -3.60 -12.19 -12.83
CA SER A 745 -4.96 -12.70 -12.62
C SER A 745 -6.06 -11.79 -13.14
N SER A 746 -5.83 -10.47 -13.22
CA SER A 746 -6.81 -9.50 -13.71
C SER A 746 -6.66 -9.20 -15.20
N GLY A 747 -5.85 -9.98 -15.93
CA GLY A 747 -5.55 -9.75 -17.33
C GLY A 747 -4.86 -8.41 -17.60
N ARG A 748 -4.13 -7.85 -16.63
CA ARG A 748 -3.36 -6.60 -16.78
C ARG A 748 -1.87 -6.84 -16.99
N LEU A 749 -1.42 -8.08 -16.80
CA LEU A 749 -0.07 -8.52 -17.12
C LEU A 749 -0.15 -9.86 -17.85
N MET A 750 0.40 -9.92 -19.05
CA MET A 750 0.37 -11.12 -19.88
C MET A 750 1.79 -11.57 -20.19
N ARG A 751 2.02 -12.89 -20.10
CA ARG A 751 3.24 -13.53 -20.56
C ARG A 751 2.95 -14.49 -21.69
N PHE A 752 3.70 -14.35 -22.78
CA PHE A 752 3.61 -15.22 -23.94
C PHE A 752 4.98 -15.49 -24.54
N ALA A 753 5.08 -16.56 -25.33
CA ALA A 753 6.23 -16.91 -26.12
C ALA A 753 5.81 -16.99 -27.59
N VAL A 754 6.50 -16.28 -28.47
CA VAL A 754 6.24 -16.29 -29.92
C VAL A 754 7.51 -16.66 -30.68
N PRO A 755 7.45 -17.50 -31.72
CA PRO A 755 8.55 -17.65 -32.64
C PRO A 755 8.60 -16.42 -33.55
N VAL A 756 9.75 -15.79 -33.59
CA VAL A 756 10.04 -14.62 -34.41
C VAL A 756 11.02 -15.04 -35.51
N PRO A 757 10.77 -14.67 -36.78
CA PRO A 757 11.72 -14.90 -37.85
C PRO A 757 13.08 -14.27 -37.53
N ASP A 758 14.17 -15.03 -37.68
CA ASP A 758 15.54 -14.58 -37.41
C ASP A 758 16.12 -13.80 -38.59
N HIS A 759 15.46 -12.68 -38.95
CA HIS A 759 15.93 -11.71 -39.92
C HIS A 759 15.70 -10.29 -39.40
N ARG A 760 16.26 -9.29 -40.09
CA ARG A 760 16.33 -7.89 -39.65
C ARG A 760 15.01 -7.23 -39.22
N GLY A 761 13.85 -7.78 -39.61
CA GLY A 761 12.52 -7.20 -39.34
C GLY A 761 11.64 -7.99 -38.37
N GLY A 762 12.05 -9.18 -37.92
CA GLY A 762 11.17 -10.05 -37.12
C GLY A 762 10.78 -9.42 -35.77
N LEU A 763 11.77 -8.94 -35.02
CA LEU A 763 11.54 -8.27 -33.73
C LEU A 763 10.87 -6.90 -33.90
N GLU A 764 11.16 -6.18 -34.99
CA GLU A 764 10.51 -4.91 -35.32
C GLU A 764 9.01 -5.11 -35.54
N GLN A 765 8.63 -6.14 -36.31
CA GLN A 765 7.23 -6.47 -36.53
C GLN A 765 6.51 -6.82 -35.23
N LEU A 766 7.13 -7.63 -34.36
CA LEU A 766 6.57 -7.95 -33.05
C LEU A 766 6.39 -6.69 -32.18
N ALA A 767 7.40 -5.82 -32.12
CA ALA A 767 7.32 -4.57 -31.37
C ALA A 767 6.23 -3.63 -31.92
N LYS A 768 6.09 -3.57 -33.25
CA LYS A 768 5.04 -2.81 -33.92
C LYS A 768 3.65 -3.36 -33.60
N THR A 769 3.45 -4.67 -33.66
CA THR A 769 2.17 -5.31 -33.25
C THR A 769 1.82 -4.99 -31.80
N ILE A 770 2.79 -5.06 -30.89
CA ILE A 770 2.57 -4.71 -29.48
C ILE A 770 2.12 -3.24 -29.35
N ASN A 771 2.74 -2.33 -30.10
CA ASN A 771 2.39 -0.92 -30.12
C ASN A 771 1.02 -0.64 -30.76
N ASP A 772 0.70 -1.29 -31.89
CA ASP A 772 -0.55 -1.11 -32.62
C ASP A 772 -1.76 -1.57 -31.77
N GLU A 773 -1.58 -2.63 -30.98
CA GLU A 773 -2.56 -3.08 -30.00
C GLU A 773 -2.53 -2.28 -28.69
N SER A 774 -1.71 -1.22 -28.60
CA SER A 774 -1.60 -0.35 -27.41
C SER A 774 -1.17 -1.08 -26.12
N ALA A 775 -0.46 -2.19 -26.22
CA ALA A 775 0.11 -2.90 -25.08
C ALA A 775 1.49 -2.34 -24.71
N VAL A 776 1.85 -2.35 -23.42
CA VAL A 776 3.13 -1.82 -22.95
C VAL A 776 4.12 -2.95 -22.72
N LEU A 777 5.22 -2.97 -23.48
CA LEU A 777 6.29 -3.95 -23.29
C LEU A 777 6.96 -3.80 -21.91
N LYS A 778 7.04 -4.88 -21.14
CA LYS A 778 7.72 -4.94 -19.83
C LYS A 778 9.03 -5.69 -19.87
N SER A 779 9.06 -6.80 -20.59
CA SER A 779 10.23 -7.65 -20.73
C SER A 779 10.18 -8.35 -22.08
N LEU A 780 11.32 -8.44 -22.74
CA LEU A 780 11.52 -9.26 -23.92
C LEU A 780 12.85 -9.97 -23.76
N VAL A 781 12.83 -11.29 -23.77
CA VAL A 781 14.02 -12.13 -23.72
C VAL A 781 13.98 -13.07 -24.91
N THR A 782 15.02 -13.07 -25.72
CA THR A 782 15.16 -13.98 -26.86
C THR A 782 15.91 -15.24 -26.45
N GLU A 783 15.42 -16.39 -26.86
CA GLU A 783 16.09 -17.69 -26.68
C GLU A 783 16.53 -18.22 -28.05
N GLN A 784 17.86 -18.36 -28.24
CA GLN A 784 18.46 -18.72 -29.52
C GLN A 784 19.09 -20.13 -29.55
N MET A 785 19.19 -20.84 -28.41
CA MET A 785 20.08 -22.01 -28.27
C MET A 785 19.39 -23.35 -27.94
N TRP A 786 18.28 -23.73 -28.60
CA TRP A 786 17.67 -25.06 -28.40
C TRP A 786 17.24 -25.75 -29.71
N VAL A 787 17.41 -27.08 -29.74
CA VAL A 787 17.25 -28.02 -30.88
C VAL A 787 15.78 -28.22 -31.32
N HIS A 788 14.83 -27.43 -30.81
CA HIS A 788 13.39 -27.63 -31.03
C HIS A 788 12.73 -26.58 -31.94
N SER A 789 13.51 -25.68 -32.56
CA SER A 789 13.02 -24.68 -33.51
C SER A 789 13.78 -24.76 -34.84
N ASP A 790 13.10 -24.42 -35.94
CA ASP A 790 13.75 -24.25 -37.24
C ASP A 790 14.87 -23.21 -37.11
N VAL A 791 16.01 -23.47 -37.76
CA VAL A 791 17.25 -22.67 -37.67
C VAL A 791 17.03 -21.18 -38.00
N GLY A 792 15.95 -20.84 -38.73
CA GLY A 792 15.58 -19.46 -39.08
C GLY A 792 14.61 -18.78 -38.11
N THR A 793 14.38 -19.32 -36.91
CA THR A 793 13.43 -18.76 -35.93
C THR A 793 14.06 -18.63 -34.54
N THR A 794 13.81 -17.50 -33.89
CA THR A 794 14.18 -17.22 -32.51
C THR A 794 12.92 -17.10 -31.67
N TRP A 795 12.85 -17.76 -30.51
CA TRP A 795 11.72 -17.60 -29.60
C TRP A 795 11.89 -16.32 -28.79
N ALA A 796 10.87 -15.46 -28.80
CA ALA A 796 10.78 -14.29 -27.93
C ALA A 796 9.81 -14.58 -26.78
N ASN A 797 10.34 -14.62 -25.57
CA ASN A 797 9.58 -14.64 -24.32
C ASN A 797 9.26 -13.20 -23.93
N VAL A 798 7.98 -12.84 -24.01
CA VAL A 798 7.52 -11.46 -23.86
C VAL A 798 6.58 -11.35 -22.66
N VAL A 799 6.73 -10.26 -21.92
CA VAL A 799 5.78 -9.81 -20.90
C VAL A 799 5.26 -8.44 -21.29
N VAL A 800 3.94 -8.29 -21.37
CA VAL A 800 3.26 -7.03 -21.70
C VAL A 800 2.27 -6.63 -20.60
N GLU A 801 2.07 -5.33 -20.39
CA GLU A 801 0.98 -4.78 -19.60
C GLU A 801 -0.18 -4.38 -20.52
N THR A 802 -1.37 -4.82 -20.15
CA THR A 802 -2.65 -4.58 -20.83
C THR A 802 -3.58 -3.80 -19.89
N ALA A 803 -4.65 -3.22 -20.44
CA ALA A 803 -5.54 -2.33 -19.67
C ALA A 803 -6.45 -3.11 -18.70
N ASN A 804 -7.03 -4.21 -19.17
CA ASN A 804 -7.99 -5.06 -18.48
C ASN A 804 -8.09 -6.43 -19.19
N GLU A 805 -8.95 -7.31 -18.68
CA GLU A 805 -9.17 -8.66 -19.22
C GLU A 805 -9.67 -8.66 -20.68
N GLU A 806 -10.56 -7.73 -21.04
CA GLU A 806 -11.07 -7.59 -22.41
C GLU A 806 -9.95 -7.24 -23.41
N HIS A 807 -9.11 -6.26 -23.07
CA HIS A 807 -7.95 -5.90 -23.86
C HIS A 807 -6.96 -7.08 -23.94
N ALA A 808 -6.72 -7.80 -22.84
CA ALA A 808 -5.89 -8.99 -22.88
C ALA A 808 -6.43 -10.07 -23.85
N CYS A 809 -7.73 -10.33 -23.86
CA CYS A 809 -8.35 -11.24 -24.81
C CYS A 809 -8.18 -10.77 -26.26
N SER A 810 -8.52 -9.51 -26.55
CA SER A 810 -8.36 -8.91 -27.89
C SER A 810 -6.90 -9.00 -28.38
N PHE A 811 -5.96 -8.64 -27.52
CA PHE A 811 -4.53 -8.71 -27.80
C PHE A 811 -4.08 -10.15 -28.10
N LYS A 812 -4.54 -11.11 -27.29
CA LYS A 812 -4.23 -12.53 -27.44
C LYS A 812 -4.74 -13.08 -28.78
N ASP A 813 -5.96 -12.72 -29.16
CA ASP A 813 -6.56 -13.17 -30.41
C ASP A 813 -5.81 -12.60 -31.62
N ARG A 814 -5.53 -11.29 -31.61
CA ARG A 814 -4.72 -10.64 -32.65
C ARG A 814 -3.32 -11.25 -32.78
N LEU A 815 -2.68 -11.53 -31.65
CA LEU A 815 -1.35 -12.11 -31.65
C LEU A 815 -1.37 -13.55 -32.18
N ARG A 816 -2.43 -14.32 -31.93
CA ARG A 816 -2.61 -15.66 -32.52
C ARG A 816 -2.84 -15.62 -34.02
N ASP A 817 -3.54 -14.61 -34.53
CA ASP A 817 -3.71 -14.43 -35.98
C ASP A 817 -2.38 -14.20 -36.69
N LEU A 818 -1.49 -13.42 -36.08
CA LEU A 818 -0.17 -13.09 -36.63
C LEU A 818 0.88 -14.17 -36.34
N TYR A 819 0.80 -14.82 -35.18
CA TYR A 819 1.72 -15.85 -34.71
C TYR A 819 0.92 -17.07 -34.22
N PRO A 820 0.48 -17.99 -35.11
CA PRO A 820 -0.41 -19.11 -34.75
C PRO A 820 0.16 -20.07 -33.70
N THR A 821 1.48 -20.14 -33.59
CA THR A 821 2.22 -20.97 -32.65
C THR A 821 2.53 -20.26 -31.32
N ALA A 822 1.98 -19.06 -31.11
CA ALA A 822 2.11 -18.30 -29.86
C ALA A 822 1.62 -19.11 -28.65
N ARG A 823 2.47 -19.22 -27.64
CA ARG A 823 2.15 -19.91 -26.37
C ARG A 823 1.91 -18.88 -25.29
N PHE A 824 0.75 -18.92 -24.66
CA PHE A 824 0.42 -18.05 -23.53
C PHE A 824 0.58 -18.84 -22.24
N ALA A 825 1.09 -18.19 -21.19
CA ALA A 825 1.02 -18.77 -19.86
C ALA A 825 -0.46 -18.92 -19.47
N ALA A 826 -0.90 -20.13 -19.15
CA ALA A 826 -2.29 -20.40 -18.82
C ALA A 826 -2.71 -19.62 -17.56
N VAL A 827 -3.76 -18.83 -17.70
CA VAL A 827 -4.60 -18.41 -16.57
C VAL A 827 -5.96 -19.03 -16.87
N ASP A 828 -6.07 -20.34 -16.64
CA ASP A 828 -7.36 -21.04 -16.77
C ASP A 828 -8.24 -20.56 -15.62
N MET A 829 -9.17 -19.65 -15.92
CA MET A 829 -10.23 -19.25 -15.02
C MET A 829 -11.43 -20.17 -15.29
N ASP A 830 -11.80 -21.00 -14.33
CA ASP A 830 -13.07 -21.72 -14.35
C ASP A 830 -14.19 -20.65 -14.22
N ASP A 831 -15.02 -20.51 -15.26
CA ASP A 831 -16.06 -19.46 -15.42
C ASP A 831 -17.17 -19.45 -14.33
N LYS A 832 -17.07 -20.29 -13.30
CA LYS A 832 -18.16 -20.60 -12.35
C LYS A 832 -18.52 -19.48 -11.36
N HIS A 833 -17.73 -18.41 -11.25
CA HIS A 833 -17.89 -17.39 -10.20
C HIS A 833 -17.85 -15.93 -10.70
N LYS A 834 -18.14 -15.67 -11.98
CA LYS A 834 -18.23 -14.28 -12.48
C LYS A 834 -19.45 -13.58 -11.86
N ILE A 835 -19.20 -12.61 -10.98
CA ILE A 835 -20.18 -11.58 -10.63
C ILE A 835 -20.16 -10.55 -11.76
N SER A 836 -21.32 -10.13 -12.25
CA SER A 836 -21.44 -8.98 -13.14
C SER A 836 -20.93 -7.72 -12.42
N VAL A 837 -19.86 -7.13 -12.94
CA VAL A 837 -19.42 -5.78 -12.56
C VAL A 837 -20.45 -4.80 -13.15
N ARG A 838 -20.92 -3.83 -12.35
CA ARG A 838 -21.87 -2.80 -12.80
C ARG A 838 -21.27 -1.83 -13.80
#